data_AF-A0A1F8PTF5-F1
#
_entry.id   AF-A0A1F8PTF5-F1
#
_cell.length_a   1.000
_cell.length_b   1.000
_cell.length_c   1.000
_cell.angle_alpha   90.00
_cell.angle_beta   90.00
_cell.angle_gamma   90.00
#
_symmetry.space_group_name_H-M   'P 1'
#
loop_
_entity.id
_entity.type
_entity.pdbx_description
1 polymer ?
#
loop_
_entity_poly.entity_id
_entity_poly.type
_entity_poly.pdbx_seq_one_letter_code
_entity_poly.pdbx_strand_id
1 'polypeptide(L)'
;MQKKTNHTTLKRIAFIGSYLPRQCGIGTFTTDLCENIAEAYPHTSCIVLPVNDLDTGYEYPARVRFELYEKDIASYHTAADFLNINNVDLVCLQHEYGIYGGRAGSHILALLREIRIPVVTTLHTILHSPDPEQLRVMQEVTSLSDRVVVMSSRGKNFLQEIYHVPSERIDVIPHGIPDVPFVDPSFYKDIFGVEGKTVLLTFGLLSANKGIENVIEALPAILERYPQVVYFVLGVTHPHVLRDEGETYRLFLQRLAREKGVAGNVAFFNRFVELDELKQFIGAADIYITPYNHPEQSASGTLAYTVGAGKAVVSTPYWYAEEVLDDGRGTLIPFRDPQALADRIIDLLDHEAERNAMRKQAYLYGRDMIWPQVAVAYMHTFERARRERRRIRNTEFGSKALEKRLGEWPPIKLDHLFNMTDQTGILQHALFTIPNYDEGYTTDDNARALIVSMYLEELGNPYGARLANRYLAFLGYAYDSGTHRFRNFMDYQRHWLNETGSDDSHGRSLWALGVVLRHSTTPALHHLSSRLFQQSLLAILPTTSPRAWAFALLGIHEYLQKYAGDRRANQVQDELSERLLSLYNQNRQDDWCWFEEKLTYCNAALSHALLLSDQPNQSTPKITAGLDSLRWLTGVQRSNSDRGHFVPIGSNGFYQRGAVRSRFDQQPVEAQATVSACVEALRLTGDAYWRTEARRAFEWYLGRNDLNMPVYDPTTGGCRDGLHQDRPNENQGAESTLAFLQSLLELQLAEYEMNTDKADNNEETTHSTAPAVQVQPNS
;
A
#
# COMPACT_ATOMS: atom_id res chain seq x y z
N MET A 1 -32.47 -22.02 6.60
CA MET A 1 -32.01 -21.04 5.59
C MET A 1 -30.51 -21.16 5.46
N GLN A 2 -29.99 -21.54 4.29
CA GLN A 2 -28.55 -21.53 4.02
C GLN A 2 -28.05 -20.08 4.13
N LYS A 3 -27.16 -19.79 5.09
CA LYS A 3 -26.43 -18.51 5.16
C LYS A 3 -25.66 -18.36 3.84
N LYS A 4 -26.09 -17.45 2.96
CA LYS A 4 -25.26 -17.00 1.84
C LYS A 4 -24.00 -16.42 2.46
N THR A 5 -22.85 -17.05 2.23
CA THR A 5 -21.56 -16.50 2.61
C THR A 5 -21.33 -15.24 1.78
N ASN A 6 -21.31 -14.08 2.44
CA ASN A 6 -20.92 -12.83 1.78
C ASN A 6 -19.42 -12.94 1.46
N HIS A 7 -19.08 -12.93 0.17
CA HIS A 7 -17.70 -13.04 -0.29
C HIS A 7 -17.05 -11.65 -0.36
N THR A 8 -15.91 -11.48 0.30
CA THR A 8 -15.06 -10.27 0.20
C THR A 8 -13.62 -10.66 -0.15
N THR A 9 -12.86 -9.72 -0.73
CA THR A 9 -11.42 -9.87 -1.02
C THR A 9 -10.52 -9.37 0.11
N LEU A 10 -11.10 -8.72 1.13
CA LEU A 10 -10.38 -8.23 2.31
C LEU A 10 -10.09 -9.38 3.26
N LYS A 11 -8.81 -9.67 3.51
CA LYS A 11 -8.35 -10.73 4.40
C LYS A 11 -8.08 -10.23 5.80
N ARG A 12 -7.62 -8.98 5.97
CA ARG A 12 -7.31 -8.40 7.28
C ARG A 12 -7.70 -6.93 7.40
N ILE A 13 -8.49 -6.60 8.42
CA ILE A 13 -8.97 -5.24 8.71
C ILE A 13 -8.51 -4.85 10.12
N ALA A 14 -7.95 -3.65 10.26
CA ALA A 14 -7.55 -3.07 11.54
C ALA A 14 -8.53 -1.99 11.99
N PHE A 15 -9.00 -2.04 13.23
CA PHE A 15 -9.87 -1.02 13.83
C PHE A 15 -9.07 -0.19 14.83
N ILE A 16 -9.13 1.14 14.70
CA ILE A 16 -8.41 2.09 15.55
C ILE A 16 -9.42 3.01 16.22
N GLY A 17 -9.35 3.13 17.55
CA GLY A 17 -10.28 3.93 18.35
C GLY A 17 -10.16 3.61 19.83
N SER A 18 -11.19 3.90 20.64
CA SER A 18 -11.34 3.25 21.94
C SER A 18 -12.01 1.89 21.77
N TYR A 19 -11.83 0.98 22.73
CA TYR A 19 -12.36 -0.39 22.69
C TYR A 19 -12.65 -0.90 24.10
N LEU A 20 -13.61 -1.84 24.26
CA LEU A 20 -13.87 -2.45 25.57
C LEU A 20 -12.62 -3.21 26.08
N PRO A 21 -12.29 -3.11 27.38
CA PRO A 21 -13.16 -2.71 28.49
C PRO A 21 -13.15 -1.21 28.85
N ARG A 22 -12.52 -0.33 28.05
CA ARG A 22 -12.65 1.13 28.25
C ARG A 22 -14.11 1.56 28.06
N GLN A 23 -14.77 1.96 29.15
CA GLN A 23 -16.20 2.29 29.17
C GLN A 23 -16.46 3.68 28.59
N CYS A 24 -16.67 3.76 27.28
CA CYS A 24 -17.17 4.96 26.60
C CYS A 24 -18.01 4.59 25.36
N GLY A 25 -18.75 5.57 24.84
CA GLY A 25 -19.63 5.35 23.68
C GLY A 25 -18.88 4.89 22.44
N ILE A 26 -17.72 5.50 22.16
CA ILE A 26 -16.88 5.09 21.02
C ILE A 26 -16.29 3.70 21.25
N GLY A 27 -15.90 3.35 22.48
CA GLY A 27 -15.42 2.02 22.82
C GLY A 27 -16.46 0.94 22.55
N THR A 28 -17.71 1.22 22.88
CA THR A 28 -18.85 0.34 22.59
C THR A 28 -19.08 0.23 21.08
N PHE A 29 -19.11 1.36 20.35
CA PHE A 29 -19.30 1.37 18.89
C PHE A 29 -18.21 0.59 18.15
N THR A 30 -16.93 0.83 18.47
CA THR A 30 -15.80 0.11 17.84
C THR A 30 -15.90 -1.38 18.10
N THR A 31 -16.27 -1.77 19.32
CA THR A 31 -16.42 -3.18 19.70
C THR A 31 -17.55 -3.84 18.90
N ASP A 32 -18.74 -3.25 18.93
CA ASP A 32 -19.89 -3.81 18.22
C ASP A 32 -19.67 -3.89 16.71
N LEU A 33 -19.11 -2.84 16.09
CA LEU A 33 -18.79 -2.85 14.66
C LEU A 33 -17.78 -3.96 14.31
N CYS A 34 -16.72 -4.09 15.11
CA CYS A 34 -15.67 -5.08 14.88
C CYS A 34 -16.20 -6.52 15.01
N GLU A 35 -16.96 -6.80 16.06
CA GLU A 35 -17.56 -8.12 16.30
C GLU A 35 -18.58 -8.48 15.22
N ASN A 36 -19.45 -7.56 14.81
CA ASN A 36 -20.45 -7.83 13.78
C ASN A 36 -19.84 -8.01 12.38
N ILE A 37 -18.73 -7.31 12.06
CA ILE A 37 -17.98 -7.57 10.83
C ILE A 37 -17.32 -8.96 10.90
N ALA A 38 -16.72 -9.32 12.03
CA ALA A 38 -16.11 -10.64 12.20
C ALA A 38 -17.14 -11.78 12.10
N GLU A 39 -18.35 -11.59 12.62
CA GLU A 39 -19.44 -12.57 12.51
C GLU A 39 -19.98 -12.68 11.08
N ALA A 40 -20.19 -11.54 10.40
CA ALA A 40 -20.72 -11.51 9.04
C ALA A 40 -19.71 -12.02 7.99
N TYR A 41 -18.40 -11.89 8.26
CA TYR A 41 -17.31 -12.24 7.34
C TYR A 41 -16.25 -13.12 8.03
N PRO A 42 -16.52 -14.42 8.27
CA PRO A 42 -15.64 -15.30 9.05
C PRO A 42 -14.24 -15.54 8.47
N HIS A 43 -14.05 -15.27 7.18
CA HIS A 43 -12.76 -15.41 6.48
C HIS A 43 -11.92 -14.12 6.52
N THR A 44 -12.43 -13.05 7.12
CA THR A 44 -11.73 -11.77 7.29
C THR A 44 -11.25 -11.63 8.73
N SER A 45 -9.93 -11.55 8.91
CA SER A 45 -9.29 -11.34 10.20
C SER A 45 -9.48 -9.88 10.64
N CYS A 46 -10.21 -9.67 11.73
CA CYS A 46 -10.36 -8.35 12.34
C CYS A 46 -9.41 -8.21 13.53
N ILE A 47 -8.56 -7.19 13.51
CA ILE A 47 -7.63 -6.84 14.60
C ILE A 47 -7.95 -5.44 15.12
N VAL A 48 -7.63 -5.19 16.39
CA VAL A 48 -7.95 -3.92 17.06
C VAL A 48 -6.68 -3.27 17.61
N LEU A 49 -6.59 -1.96 17.47
CA LEU A 49 -5.57 -1.10 18.06
C LEU A 49 -6.24 -0.03 18.93
N PRO A 50 -6.50 -0.31 20.22
CA PRO A 50 -7.18 0.63 21.08
C PRO A 50 -6.24 1.76 21.53
N VAL A 51 -6.80 2.94 21.77
CA VAL A 51 -6.11 4.07 22.39
C VAL A 51 -6.41 4.09 23.88
N ASN A 52 -5.38 3.90 24.69
CA ASN A 52 -5.41 3.91 26.14
C ASN A 52 -5.27 5.33 26.69
N ASP A 53 -6.12 5.67 27.66
CA ASP A 53 -6.04 6.87 28.49
C ASP A 53 -5.33 6.63 29.83
N LEU A 54 -5.04 5.37 30.16
CA LEU A 54 -4.29 4.95 31.34
C LEU A 54 -2.94 4.36 30.92
N ASP A 55 -1.87 4.77 31.59
CA ASP A 55 -0.52 4.25 31.32
C ASP A 55 -0.41 2.74 31.60
N THR A 56 -1.25 2.21 32.50
CA THR A 56 -1.33 0.78 32.81
C THR A 56 -2.05 -0.06 31.74
N GLY A 57 -2.73 0.58 30.79
CA GLY A 57 -3.60 -0.09 29.82
C GLY A 57 -4.84 -0.72 30.45
N TYR A 58 -5.45 -1.65 29.71
CA TYR A 58 -6.64 -2.42 30.10
C TYR A 58 -6.45 -3.91 29.81
N GLU A 59 -7.23 -4.77 30.46
CA GLU A 59 -7.27 -6.20 30.12
C GLU A 59 -8.07 -6.44 28.85
N TYR A 60 -7.38 -6.41 27.71
CA TYR A 60 -8.00 -6.58 26.40
C TYR A 60 -8.11 -8.05 25.95
N PRO A 61 -9.13 -8.39 25.12
CA PRO A 61 -9.23 -9.70 24.49
C PRO A 61 -8.16 -9.89 23.40
N ALA A 62 -7.93 -11.14 22.98
CA ALA A 62 -6.91 -11.51 21.97
C ALA A 62 -7.05 -10.83 20.59
N ARG A 63 -8.19 -10.18 20.32
CA ARG A 63 -8.42 -9.38 19.11
C ARG A 63 -7.58 -8.10 19.10
N VAL A 64 -7.25 -7.56 20.27
CA VAL A 64 -6.31 -6.45 20.41
C VAL A 64 -4.90 -6.97 20.14
N ARG A 65 -4.23 -6.32 19.18
CA ARG A 65 -2.92 -6.77 18.68
C ARG A 65 -1.80 -5.78 18.95
N PHE A 66 -2.13 -4.52 19.19
CA PHE A 66 -1.19 -3.44 19.48
C PHE A 66 -1.94 -2.35 20.24
N GLU A 67 -1.34 -1.75 21.26
CA GLU A 67 -1.98 -0.71 22.07
C GLU A 67 -1.33 0.64 21.79
N LEU A 68 -2.17 1.66 21.57
CA LEU A 68 -1.77 3.06 21.46
C LEU A 68 -1.95 3.73 22.82
N TYR A 69 -1.12 4.72 23.15
CA TYR A 69 -1.29 5.50 24.38
C TYR A 69 -1.50 6.97 24.03
N GLU A 70 -2.59 7.56 24.53
CA GLU A 70 -3.03 8.92 24.20
C GLU A 70 -1.90 9.96 24.29
N LYS A 71 -1.08 9.86 25.33
CA LYS A 71 -0.02 10.82 25.65
C LYS A 71 1.33 10.48 25.04
N ASP A 72 1.48 9.31 24.40
CA ASP A 72 2.73 8.87 23.80
C ASP A 72 2.66 8.87 22.28
N ILE A 73 3.20 9.93 21.67
CA ILE A 73 3.26 10.04 20.21
C ILE A 73 4.13 8.95 19.56
N ALA A 74 5.13 8.39 20.26
CA ALA A 74 5.97 7.33 19.72
C ALA A 74 5.19 6.02 19.51
N SER A 75 4.16 5.77 20.34
CA SER A 75 3.24 4.64 20.14
C SER A 75 2.51 4.71 18.79
N TYR A 76 2.21 5.91 18.28
CA TYR A 76 1.55 6.11 16.98
C TYR A 76 2.45 5.78 15.80
N HIS A 77 3.73 6.18 15.86
CA HIS A 77 4.73 5.80 14.85
C HIS A 77 4.94 4.29 14.82
N THR A 78 5.12 3.68 16.00
CA THR A 78 5.30 2.22 16.12
C THR A 78 4.06 1.46 15.65
N ALA A 79 2.86 1.98 15.88
CA ALA A 79 1.63 1.41 15.35
C ALA A 79 1.55 1.50 13.82
N ALA A 80 2.04 2.58 13.20
CA ALA A 80 2.11 2.69 11.74
C ALA A 80 3.02 1.62 11.14
N ASP A 81 4.20 1.41 11.73
CA ASP A 81 5.11 0.32 11.35
C ASP A 81 4.46 -1.05 11.52
N PHE A 82 3.84 -1.30 12.68
CA PHE A 82 3.10 -2.53 12.96
C PHE A 82 2.05 -2.80 11.88
N LEU A 83 1.23 -1.80 11.52
CA LEU A 83 0.20 -1.95 10.50
C LEU A 83 0.81 -2.25 9.12
N ASN A 84 1.86 -1.52 8.73
CA ASN A 84 2.52 -1.65 7.43
C ASN A 84 3.16 -3.04 7.22
N ILE A 85 3.72 -3.66 8.27
CA ILE A 85 4.41 -4.97 8.15
C ILE A 85 3.47 -6.17 8.33
N ASN A 86 2.27 -6.00 8.92
CA ASN A 86 1.38 -7.11 9.28
C ASN A 86 0.31 -7.45 8.21
N ASN A 87 0.53 -7.11 6.94
CA ASN A 87 -0.37 -7.40 5.81
C ASN A 87 -1.83 -6.98 6.08
N VAL A 88 -2.03 -5.79 6.65
CA VAL A 88 -3.37 -5.21 6.86
C VAL A 88 -3.88 -4.67 5.52
N ASP A 89 -5.07 -5.10 5.09
CA ASP A 89 -5.66 -4.67 3.81
C ASP A 89 -6.38 -3.33 3.92
N LEU A 90 -6.87 -2.98 5.12
CA LEU A 90 -7.65 -1.77 5.39
C LEU A 90 -7.60 -1.36 6.86
N VAL A 91 -7.58 -0.06 7.12
CA VAL A 91 -7.74 0.55 8.44
C VAL A 91 -9.12 1.21 8.55
N CYS A 92 -9.85 0.91 9.62
CA CYS A 92 -11.09 1.58 10.02
C CYS A 92 -10.82 2.44 11.27
N LEU A 93 -10.78 3.76 11.11
CA LEU A 93 -10.52 4.72 12.18
C LEU A 93 -11.84 5.23 12.77
N GLN A 94 -11.95 5.29 14.09
CA GLN A 94 -13.08 5.87 14.82
C GLN A 94 -12.67 7.22 15.38
N HIS A 95 -12.96 8.31 14.66
CA HIS A 95 -12.46 9.62 15.03
C HIS A 95 -13.38 10.35 16.01
N GLU A 96 -12.79 10.75 17.13
CA GLU A 96 -13.32 11.70 18.10
C GLU A 96 -12.16 12.53 18.66
N TYR A 97 -12.36 13.83 18.88
CA TYR A 97 -11.27 14.76 19.21
C TYR A 97 -10.54 14.41 20.51
N GLY A 98 -11.26 13.82 21.48
CA GLY A 98 -10.74 13.52 22.82
C GLY A 98 -10.03 12.18 22.99
N ILE A 99 -9.87 11.37 21.94
CA ILE A 99 -9.33 10.01 22.07
C ILE A 99 -7.81 9.95 21.92
N TYR A 100 -7.26 10.76 21.02
CA TYR A 100 -5.92 10.52 20.49
C TYR A 100 -4.80 11.33 21.17
N GLY A 101 -5.16 12.31 22.01
CA GLY A 101 -4.18 13.20 22.63
C GLY A 101 -3.60 14.22 21.64
N GLY A 102 -2.75 15.10 22.16
CA GLY A 102 -2.39 16.34 21.47
C GLY A 102 -3.57 17.32 21.39
N ARG A 103 -3.35 18.48 20.75
CA ARG A 103 -4.44 19.45 20.55
C ARG A 103 -5.43 18.89 19.53
N ALA A 104 -6.71 18.85 19.89
CA ALA A 104 -7.79 18.35 19.03
C ALA A 104 -7.51 16.94 18.45
N GLY A 105 -6.85 16.05 19.20
CA GLY A 105 -6.57 14.68 18.75
C GLY A 105 -5.42 14.55 17.75
N SER A 106 -4.58 15.58 17.59
CA SER A 106 -3.57 15.65 16.52
C SER A 106 -2.54 14.52 16.48
N HIS A 107 -2.33 13.75 17.55
CA HIS A 107 -1.36 12.65 17.53
C HIS A 107 -1.71 11.55 16.52
N ILE A 108 -3.00 11.35 16.20
CA ILE A 108 -3.42 10.36 15.20
C ILE A 108 -2.82 10.64 13.82
N LEU A 109 -2.49 11.90 13.52
CA LEU A 109 -1.89 12.31 12.25
C LEU A 109 -0.49 11.71 12.08
N ALA A 110 0.25 11.44 13.15
CA ALA A 110 1.55 10.77 13.08
C ALA A 110 1.40 9.38 12.43
N LEU A 111 0.42 8.61 12.88
CA LEU A 111 0.10 7.30 12.32
C LEU A 111 -0.42 7.41 10.88
N LEU A 112 -1.42 8.29 10.63
CA LEU A 112 -2.07 8.39 9.33
C LEU A 112 -1.13 8.83 8.19
N ARG A 113 -0.11 9.64 8.51
CA ARG A 113 0.90 10.08 7.53
C ARG A 113 1.84 8.95 7.08
N GLU A 114 2.02 7.92 7.90
CA GLU A 114 3.03 6.87 7.70
C GLU A 114 2.44 5.56 7.16
N ILE A 115 1.14 5.34 7.34
CA ILE A 115 0.50 4.12 6.82
C ILE A 115 0.30 4.16 5.30
N ARG A 116 0.63 3.04 4.65
CA ARG A 116 0.48 2.86 3.19
C ARG A 116 -0.85 2.21 2.81
N ILE A 117 -1.63 1.82 3.82
CA ILE A 117 -2.86 1.05 3.75
C ILE A 117 -4.06 1.99 3.47
N PRO A 118 -5.13 1.54 2.79
CA PRO A 118 -6.36 2.31 2.69
C PRO A 118 -7.02 2.57 4.04
N VAL A 119 -7.56 3.77 4.24
CA VAL A 119 -8.16 4.24 5.49
C VAL A 119 -9.61 4.64 5.26
N VAL A 120 -10.50 4.12 6.10
CA VAL A 120 -11.89 4.55 6.20
C VAL A 120 -12.12 5.11 7.59
N THR A 121 -12.50 6.38 7.67
CA THR A 121 -12.67 7.07 8.96
C THR A 121 -14.14 7.33 9.25
N THR A 122 -14.64 6.83 10.37
CA THR A 122 -15.96 7.18 10.91
C THR A 122 -15.82 8.41 11.80
N LEU A 123 -16.55 9.48 11.50
CA LEU A 123 -16.55 10.70 12.29
C LEU A 123 -17.73 10.69 13.26
N HIS A 124 -17.43 10.67 14.56
CA HIS A 124 -18.45 10.66 15.62
C HIS A 124 -18.88 12.06 16.06
N THR A 125 -18.01 13.05 15.87
CA THR A 125 -18.30 14.47 16.08
C THR A 125 -17.87 15.30 14.88
N ILE A 126 -18.80 16.07 14.33
CA ILE A 126 -18.59 17.01 13.24
C ILE A 126 -19.10 18.37 13.71
N LEU A 127 -18.19 19.32 13.89
CA LEU A 127 -18.51 20.63 14.45
C LEU A 127 -18.96 21.59 13.34
N HIS A 128 -20.05 22.32 13.56
CA HIS A 128 -20.47 23.39 12.65
C HIS A 128 -19.52 24.60 12.70
N SER A 129 -18.89 24.84 13.84
CA SER A 129 -18.00 25.98 14.07
C SER A 129 -16.72 25.52 14.77
N PRO A 130 -15.85 24.78 14.07
CA PRO A 130 -14.60 24.31 14.64
C PRO A 130 -13.64 25.49 14.91
N ASP A 131 -12.86 25.38 15.98
CA ASP A 131 -11.70 26.25 16.16
C ASP A 131 -10.60 25.96 15.10
N PRO A 132 -9.59 26.83 14.96
CA PRO A 132 -8.55 26.63 13.94
C PRO A 132 -7.80 25.29 14.02
N GLU A 133 -7.57 24.75 15.22
CA GLU A 133 -6.90 23.45 15.38
C GLU A 133 -7.83 22.29 15.06
N GLN A 134 -9.09 22.34 15.52
CA GLN A 134 -10.12 21.34 15.19
C GLN A 134 -10.38 21.28 13.69
N LEU A 135 -10.39 22.43 13.02
CA LEU A 135 -10.53 22.53 11.57
C LEU A 135 -9.33 21.88 10.87
N ARG A 136 -8.11 22.26 11.28
CA ARG A 136 -6.86 21.72 10.72
C ARG A 136 -6.78 20.21 10.86
N VAL A 137 -7.02 19.67 12.06
CA VAL A 137 -6.95 18.23 12.30
C VAL A 137 -8.01 17.48 11.51
N MET A 138 -9.26 17.97 11.48
CA MET A 138 -10.33 17.32 10.72
C MET A 138 -10.05 17.32 9.20
N GLN A 139 -9.59 18.45 8.65
CA GLN A 139 -9.20 18.52 7.23
C GLN A 139 -8.05 17.57 6.91
N GLU A 140 -7.08 17.44 7.82
CA GLU A 140 -5.96 16.53 7.60
C GLU A 140 -6.38 15.06 7.70
N VAL A 141 -7.16 14.69 8.73
CA VAL A 141 -7.74 13.34 8.88
C VAL A 141 -8.54 12.96 7.64
N THR A 142 -9.44 13.83 7.17
CA THR A 142 -10.28 13.57 5.99
C THR A 142 -9.47 13.50 4.70
N SER A 143 -8.40 14.31 4.55
CA SER A 143 -7.52 14.21 3.38
C SER A 143 -6.74 12.89 3.33
N LEU A 144 -6.24 12.42 4.48
CA LEU A 144 -5.51 11.16 4.65
C LEU A 144 -6.41 9.90 4.61
N SER A 145 -7.74 10.07 4.73
CA SER A 145 -8.72 8.97 4.74
C SER A 145 -9.34 8.74 3.37
N ASP A 146 -9.13 7.60 2.71
CA ASP A 146 -9.70 7.33 1.37
C ASP A 146 -11.22 7.57 1.31
N ARG A 147 -11.94 7.15 2.35
CA ARG A 147 -13.37 7.41 2.52
C ARG A 147 -13.68 7.83 3.95
N VAL A 148 -14.76 8.58 4.11
CA VAL A 148 -15.24 9.09 5.39
C VAL A 148 -16.68 8.64 5.59
N VAL A 149 -17.00 8.13 6.78
CA VAL A 149 -18.33 7.69 7.16
C VAL A 149 -18.93 8.68 8.16
N VAL A 150 -20.18 9.06 7.93
CA VAL A 150 -20.98 9.90 8.84
C VAL A 150 -22.34 9.25 9.10
N MET A 151 -22.99 9.62 10.20
CA MET A 151 -24.24 8.99 10.65
C MET A 151 -25.51 9.76 10.28
N SER A 152 -25.36 10.94 9.67
CA SER A 152 -26.47 11.83 9.36
C SER A 152 -26.23 12.61 8.08
N SER A 153 -27.30 12.94 7.37
CA SER A 153 -27.28 13.79 6.18
C SER A 153 -26.77 15.19 6.52
N ARG A 154 -27.09 15.69 7.72
CA ARG A 154 -26.56 16.97 8.20
C ARG A 154 -25.05 16.92 8.42
N GLY A 155 -24.52 15.83 8.98
CA GLY A 155 -23.07 15.62 9.11
C GLY A 155 -22.36 15.62 7.75
N LYS A 156 -22.97 14.98 6.73
CA LYS A 156 -22.49 15.03 5.35
C LYS A 156 -22.43 16.47 4.82
N ASN A 157 -23.48 17.26 5.03
CA ASN A 157 -23.50 18.66 4.57
C ASN A 157 -22.39 19.49 5.22
N PHE A 158 -22.17 19.34 6.53
CA PHE A 158 -21.08 20.03 7.23
C PHE A 158 -19.71 19.65 6.66
N LEU A 159 -19.47 18.37 6.35
CA LEU A 159 -18.23 17.95 5.70
C LEU A 159 -18.01 18.60 4.34
N GLN A 160 -19.07 18.80 3.55
CA GLN A 160 -18.95 19.43 2.24
C GLN A 160 -18.76 20.95 2.34
N GLU A 161 -19.54 21.61 3.21
CA GLU A 161 -19.59 23.07 3.28
C GLU A 161 -18.44 23.67 4.09
N ILE A 162 -18.08 23.06 5.23
CA ILE A 162 -17.11 23.61 6.19
C ILE A 162 -15.73 22.98 5.99
N TYR A 163 -15.69 21.65 5.80
CA TYR A 163 -14.43 20.90 5.70
C TYR A 163 -14.01 20.59 4.25
N HIS A 164 -14.85 20.93 3.27
CA HIS A 164 -14.61 20.78 1.84
C HIS A 164 -14.28 19.35 1.38
N VAL A 165 -14.88 18.34 2.03
CA VAL A 165 -14.72 16.94 1.64
C VAL A 165 -15.62 16.64 0.42
N PRO A 166 -15.08 16.05 -0.66
CA PRO A 166 -15.87 15.69 -1.84
C PRO A 166 -16.99 14.68 -1.52
N SER A 167 -18.18 14.89 -2.08
CA SER A 167 -19.37 14.08 -1.78
C SER A 167 -19.17 12.60 -2.07
N GLU A 168 -18.41 12.27 -3.11
CA GLU A 168 -18.08 10.91 -3.53
C GLU A 168 -17.22 10.13 -2.53
N ARG A 169 -16.52 10.82 -1.61
CA ARG A 169 -15.73 10.24 -0.52
C ARG A 169 -16.53 10.08 0.78
N ILE A 170 -17.75 10.61 0.85
CA ILE A 170 -18.59 10.57 2.05
C ILE A 170 -19.65 9.48 1.89
N ASP A 171 -19.66 8.50 2.80
CA ASP A 171 -20.74 7.53 2.93
C ASP A 171 -21.57 7.84 4.18
N VAL A 172 -22.89 7.83 4.04
CA VAL A 172 -23.81 7.97 5.18
C VAL A 172 -24.21 6.57 5.60
N ILE A 173 -23.75 6.13 6.77
CA ILE A 173 -24.09 4.83 7.36
C ILE A 173 -24.70 5.12 8.73
N PRO A 174 -25.95 4.67 9.00
CA PRO A 174 -26.59 4.95 10.28
C PRO A 174 -25.83 4.34 11.44
N HIS A 175 -26.08 4.85 12.64
CA HIS A 175 -25.54 4.26 13.86
C HIS A 175 -26.03 2.80 14.00
N GLY A 176 -25.11 1.88 14.29
CA GLY A 176 -25.43 0.48 14.53
C GLY A 176 -26.19 0.26 15.84
N ILE A 177 -27.20 -0.60 15.81
CA ILE A 177 -28.02 -0.92 17.00
C ILE A 177 -28.17 -2.43 17.19
N PRO A 178 -28.42 -2.91 18.42
CA PRO A 178 -28.78 -4.31 18.65
C PRO A 178 -30.10 -4.67 17.95
N ASP A 179 -30.16 -5.86 17.37
CA ASP A 179 -31.43 -6.39 16.86
C ASP A 179 -32.29 -6.88 18.04
N VAL A 180 -33.42 -6.20 18.24
CA VAL A 180 -34.40 -6.50 19.28
C VAL A 180 -35.78 -6.70 18.67
N PRO A 181 -36.60 -7.63 19.22
CA PRO A 181 -37.96 -7.85 18.76
C PRO A 181 -38.87 -6.66 19.10
N PHE A 182 -39.87 -6.40 18.26
CA PHE A 182 -40.91 -5.42 18.58
C PHE A 182 -41.89 -6.01 19.61
N VAL A 183 -41.71 -5.62 20.87
CA VAL A 183 -42.52 -6.13 21.99
C VAL A 183 -43.21 -5.01 22.75
N ASP A 184 -44.29 -5.36 23.43
CA ASP A 184 -44.97 -4.45 24.35
C ASP A 184 -44.09 -4.15 25.58
N PRO A 185 -44.04 -2.89 26.08
CA PRO A 185 -43.21 -2.55 27.23
C PRO A 185 -43.53 -3.36 28.49
N SER A 186 -44.77 -3.83 28.64
CA SER A 186 -45.22 -4.61 29.80
C SER A 186 -44.43 -5.91 30.01
N PHE A 187 -43.79 -6.44 28.95
CA PHE A 187 -43.01 -7.68 29.01
C PHE A 187 -41.80 -7.64 29.96
N TYR A 188 -41.21 -6.46 30.20
CA TYR A 188 -39.99 -6.31 31.00
C TYR A 188 -40.20 -5.60 32.35
N LYS A 189 -41.44 -5.19 32.67
CA LYS A 189 -41.73 -4.34 33.83
C LYS A 189 -41.65 -5.07 35.17
N ASP A 190 -41.85 -6.38 35.17
CA ASP A 190 -41.72 -7.27 36.33
C ASP A 190 -40.29 -7.29 36.90
N ILE A 191 -39.29 -7.30 36.01
CA ILE A 191 -37.86 -7.26 36.37
C ILE A 191 -37.55 -6.05 37.27
N PHE A 192 -38.24 -4.92 37.06
CA PHE A 192 -37.99 -3.67 37.76
C PHE A 192 -39.04 -3.34 38.83
N GLY A 193 -40.04 -4.19 39.08
CA GLY A 193 -41.11 -3.95 40.05
C GLY A 193 -41.99 -2.73 39.72
N VAL A 194 -42.21 -2.49 38.43
CA VAL A 194 -42.99 -1.36 37.90
C VAL A 194 -44.18 -1.83 37.06
N GLU A 195 -44.73 -2.98 37.42
CA GLU A 195 -45.94 -3.54 36.80
C GLU A 195 -47.10 -2.55 36.91
N GLY A 196 -47.84 -2.37 35.81
CA GLY A 196 -48.95 -1.40 35.73
C GLY A 196 -48.54 0.07 35.76
N LYS A 197 -47.25 0.40 35.88
CA LYS A 197 -46.73 1.78 35.83
C LYS A 197 -46.36 2.19 34.41
N THR A 198 -46.37 3.49 34.15
CA THR A 198 -45.83 4.07 32.91
C THR A 198 -44.39 4.49 33.15
N VAL A 199 -43.45 3.96 32.37
CA VAL A 199 -42.01 4.15 32.55
C VAL A 199 -41.49 5.15 31.51
N LEU A 200 -41.01 6.29 31.99
CA LEU A 200 -40.20 7.24 31.23
C LEU A 200 -38.72 6.87 31.38
N LEU A 201 -37.92 6.94 30.33
CA LEU A 201 -36.51 6.56 30.38
C LEU A 201 -35.60 7.63 29.77
N THR A 202 -34.52 7.94 30.48
CA THR A 202 -33.30 8.54 29.94
C THR A 202 -32.12 7.66 30.34
N PHE A 203 -31.20 7.39 29.41
CA PHE A 203 -29.97 6.68 29.74
C PHE A 203 -28.74 7.26 29.02
N GLY A 204 -27.56 6.93 29.54
CA GLY A 204 -26.26 7.34 29.01
C GLY A 204 -25.38 7.98 30.09
N LEU A 205 -24.25 8.56 29.69
CA LEU A 205 -23.38 9.29 30.61
C LEU A 205 -24.05 10.60 31.06
N LEU A 206 -24.14 10.81 32.37
CA LEU A 206 -24.76 12.01 32.95
C LEU A 206 -23.82 13.21 32.85
N SER A 207 -24.37 14.32 32.36
CA SER A 207 -23.75 15.64 32.27
C SER A 207 -24.83 16.72 32.13
N ALA A 208 -24.53 17.96 32.51
CA ALA A 208 -25.49 19.07 32.50
C ALA A 208 -26.10 19.34 31.11
N ASN A 209 -25.40 19.01 30.02
CA ASN A 209 -25.93 19.15 28.67
C ASN A 209 -27.12 18.22 28.37
N LYS A 210 -27.32 17.14 29.16
CA LYS A 210 -28.40 16.17 28.97
C LYS A 210 -29.77 16.73 29.34
N GLY A 211 -29.82 17.82 30.10
CA GLY A 211 -31.05 18.54 30.42
C GLY A 211 -32.06 17.73 31.24
N ILE A 212 -31.59 16.77 32.05
CA ILE A 212 -32.45 15.88 32.85
C ILE A 212 -33.31 16.68 33.83
N GLU A 213 -32.83 17.84 34.28
CA GLU A 213 -33.58 18.78 35.11
C GLU A 213 -34.94 19.15 34.50
N ASN A 214 -35.02 19.33 33.16
CA ASN A 214 -36.28 19.67 32.49
C ASN A 214 -37.32 18.56 32.63
N VAL A 215 -36.90 17.29 32.67
CA VAL A 215 -37.82 16.16 32.90
C VAL A 215 -38.33 16.18 34.33
N ILE A 216 -37.44 16.40 35.30
CA ILE A 216 -37.81 16.45 36.72
C ILE A 216 -38.77 17.61 36.98
N GLU A 217 -38.58 18.75 36.32
CA GLU A 217 -39.47 19.90 36.41
C GLU A 217 -40.83 19.68 35.75
N ALA A 218 -40.91 18.82 34.73
CA ALA A 218 -42.14 18.43 34.05
C ALA A 218 -42.99 17.42 34.84
N LEU A 219 -42.35 16.60 35.68
CA LEU A 219 -43.01 15.50 36.40
C LEU A 219 -44.22 15.91 37.25
N PRO A 220 -44.24 17.03 38.00
CA PRO A 220 -45.41 17.42 38.79
C PRO A 220 -46.70 17.50 37.97
N ALA A 221 -46.66 18.14 36.79
CA ALA A 221 -47.81 18.26 35.91
C ALA A 221 -48.24 16.91 35.30
N ILE A 222 -47.27 16.06 34.97
CA ILE A 222 -47.54 14.70 34.46
C ILE A 222 -48.22 13.85 35.55
N LEU A 223 -47.71 13.89 36.78
CA LEU A 223 -48.18 13.09 37.91
C LEU A 223 -49.55 13.52 38.43
N GLU A 224 -49.93 14.79 38.27
CA GLU A 224 -51.28 15.26 38.58
C GLU A 224 -52.35 14.51 37.78
N ARG A 225 -52.04 14.16 36.52
CA ARG A 225 -52.95 13.41 35.64
C ARG A 225 -52.68 11.90 35.62
N TYR A 226 -51.42 11.49 35.75
CA TYR A 226 -50.95 10.12 35.65
C TYR A 226 -50.06 9.74 36.85
N PRO A 227 -50.65 9.47 38.04
CA PRO A 227 -49.89 9.25 39.28
C PRO A 227 -49.02 7.99 39.26
N GLN A 228 -49.28 7.05 38.35
CA GLN A 228 -48.53 5.82 38.15
C GLN A 228 -47.26 5.97 37.30
N VAL A 229 -46.93 7.19 36.84
CA VAL A 229 -45.71 7.43 36.06
C VAL A 229 -44.47 7.32 36.94
N VAL A 230 -43.43 6.68 36.41
CA VAL A 230 -42.08 6.63 37.00
C VAL A 230 -41.06 7.02 35.96
N TYR A 231 -40.00 7.71 36.39
CA TYR A 231 -38.91 8.15 35.54
C TYR A 231 -37.60 7.47 35.92
N PHE A 232 -37.03 6.74 34.98
CA PHE A 232 -35.76 6.06 35.12
C PHE A 232 -34.64 6.90 34.52
N VAL A 233 -33.62 7.16 35.34
CA VAL A 233 -32.36 7.79 34.93
C VAL A 233 -31.26 6.75 35.06
N LEU A 234 -30.84 6.16 33.95
CA LEU A 234 -29.85 5.08 33.91
C LEU A 234 -28.49 5.58 33.42
N GLY A 235 -27.46 5.47 34.27
CA GLY A 235 -26.08 5.69 33.86
C GLY A 235 -25.19 6.30 34.93
N VAL A 236 -23.90 6.33 34.62
CA VAL A 236 -22.86 6.93 35.46
C VAL A 236 -22.58 8.37 35.05
N THR A 237 -22.03 9.19 35.95
CA THR A 237 -21.53 10.52 35.62
C THR A 237 -20.36 10.40 34.66
N HIS A 238 -20.32 11.26 33.65
CA HIS A 238 -19.28 11.21 32.61
C HIS A 238 -17.88 11.22 33.26
N PRO A 239 -16.92 10.34 32.87
CA PRO A 239 -15.64 10.21 33.57
C PRO A 239 -14.86 11.52 33.74
N HIS A 240 -14.84 12.39 32.71
CA HIS A 240 -14.25 13.74 32.84
C HIS A 240 -14.99 14.64 33.84
N VAL A 241 -16.33 14.66 33.80
CA VAL A 241 -17.14 15.43 34.77
C VAL A 241 -16.93 14.89 36.18
N LEU A 242 -16.87 13.58 36.36
CA LEU A 242 -16.61 12.97 37.66
C LEU A 242 -15.23 13.35 38.21
N ARG A 243 -14.22 13.48 37.34
CA ARG A 243 -12.87 13.89 37.71
C ARG A 243 -12.81 15.37 38.12
N ASP A 244 -13.46 16.24 37.36
CA ASP A 244 -13.32 17.69 37.50
C ASP A 244 -14.34 18.30 38.48
N GLU A 245 -15.57 17.77 38.49
CA GLU A 245 -16.73 18.30 39.23
C GLU A 245 -17.34 17.29 40.21
N GLY A 246 -16.86 16.04 40.22
CA GLY A 246 -17.44 14.98 41.04
C GLY A 246 -18.88 14.62 40.64
N GLU A 247 -19.71 14.29 41.63
CA GLU A 247 -21.11 13.89 41.44
C GLU A 247 -22.10 15.06 41.49
N THR A 248 -21.60 16.29 41.33
CA THR A 248 -22.36 17.53 41.59
C THR A 248 -23.67 17.59 40.81
N TYR A 249 -23.65 17.24 39.51
CA TYR A 249 -24.86 17.28 38.68
C TYR A 249 -25.92 16.26 39.12
N ARG A 250 -25.54 15.01 39.44
CA ARG A 250 -26.50 14.00 39.90
C ARG A 250 -27.10 14.39 41.25
N LEU A 251 -26.27 14.88 42.18
CA LEU A 251 -26.74 15.34 43.48
C LEU A 251 -27.72 16.51 43.35
N PHE A 252 -27.46 17.42 42.40
CA PHE A 252 -28.40 18.47 42.02
C PHE A 252 -29.74 17.91 41.54
N LEU A 253 -29.74 16.95 40.61
CA LEU A 253 -30.98 16.32 40.11
C LEU A 253 -31.78 15.63 41.23
N GLN A 254 -31.10 14.93 42.15
CA GLN A 254 -31.75 14.30 43.30
C GLN A 254 -32.36 15.33 44.27
N ARG A 255 -31.69 16.47 44.48
CA ARG A 255 -32.22 17.56 45.28
C ARG A 255 -33.44 18.19 44.60
N LEU A 256 -33.34 18.48 43.30
CA LEU A 256 -34.44 19.03 42.51
C LEU A 256 -35.68 18.13 42.56
N ALA A 257 -35.51 16.81 42.46
CA ALA A 257 -36.62 15.86 42.58
C ALA A 257 -37.32 15.91 43.95
N ARG A 258 -36.57 16.17 45.04
CA ARG A 258 -37.14 16.37 46.38
C ARG A 258 -37.85 17.72 46.49
N GLU A 259 -37.25 18.78 45.98
CA GLU A 259 -37.82 20.14 45.98
C GLU A 259 -39.15 20.21 45.21
N LYS A 260 -39.24 19.48 44.08
CA LYS A 260 -40.47 19.36 43.28
C LYS A 260 -41.47 18.35 43.83
N GLY A 261 -41.15 17.64 44.91
CA GLY A 261 -42.04 16.65 45.53
C GLY A 261 -42.22 15.35 44.75
N VAL A 262 -41.34 15.04 43.78
CA VAL A 262 -41.45 13.90 42.86
C VAL A 262 -40.42 12.80 43.11
N ALA A 263 -39.65 12.89 44.20
CA ALA A 263 -38.57 11.95 44.49
C ALA A 263 -39.01 10.46 44.55
N GLY A 264 -40.26 10.17 44.94
CA GLY A 264 -40.81 8.81 44.95
C GLY A 264 -41.08 8.22 43.55
N ASN A 265 -41.10 9.07 42.51
CA ASN A 265 -41.37 8.70 41.13
C ASN A 265 -40.12 8.72 40.25
N VAL A 266 -38.95 9.04 40.80
CA VAL A 266 -37.67 9.08 40.04
C VAL A 266 -36.71 8.02 40.58
N ALA A 267 -36.26 7.12 39.71
CA ALA A 267 -35.28 6.08 40.03
C ALA A 267 -33.96 6.36 39.32
N PHE A 268 -32.90 6.60 40.08
CA PHE A 268 -31.54 6.78 39.57
C PHE A 268 -30.77 5.46 39.64
N PHE A 269 -30.48 4.86 38.50
CA PHE A 269 -29.66 3.67 38.37
C PHE A 269 -28.20 4.07 38.05
N ASN A 270 -27.40 4.31 39.10
CA ASN A 270 -26.00 4.74 38.97
C ASN A 270 -25.06 3.57 38.66
N ARG A 271 -25.14 3.04 37.44
CA ARG A 271 -24.24 1.98 36.97
C ARG A 271 -24.12 1.99 35.46
N PHE A 272 -22.96 1.58 34.97
CA PHE A 272 -22.79 1.17 33.59
C PHE A 272 -23.34 -0.25 33.48
N VAL A 273 -24.18 -0.51 32.48
CA VAL A 273 -24.86 -1.81 32.32
C VAL A 273 -24.43 -2.48 31.03
N GLU A 274 -24.37 -3.80 31.06
CA GLU A 274 -24.11 -4.62 29.87
C GLU A 274 -25.28 -4.55 28.88
N LEU A 275 -25.01 -4.90 27.63
CA LEU A 275 -25.95 -4.76 26.52
C LEU A 275 -27.31 -5.45 26.79
N ASP A 276 -27.31 -6.65 27.36
CA ASP A 276 -28.55 -7.39 27.62
C ASP A 276 -29.41 -6.76 28.72
N GLU A 277 -28.78 -6.20 29.76
CA GLU A 277 -29.49 -5.43 30.78
C GLU A 277 -29.99 -4.10 30.21
N LEU A 278 -29.21 -3.43 29.35
CA LEU A 278 -29.66 -2.23 28.64
C LEU A 278 -30.91 -2.50 27.79
N LYS A 279 -30.95 -3.65 27.08
CA LYS A 279 -32.14 -4.07 26.31
C LYS A 279 -33.37 -4.23 27.22
N GLN A 280 -33.21 -4.71 28.45
CA GLN A 280 -34.32 -4.83 29.40
C GLN A 280 -34.83 -3.46 29.85
N PHE A 281 -33.92 -2.52 30.17
CA PHE A 281 -34.30 -1.14 30.52
C PHE A 281 -35.05 -0.44 29.38
N ILE A 282 -34.51 -0.50 28.16
CA ILE A 282 -35.17 0.02 26.97
C ILE A 282 -36.52 -0.69 26.80
N GLY A 283 -36.52 -2.02 26.92
CA GLY A 283 -37.69 -2.88 26.86
C GLY A 283 -38.82 -2.44 27.79
N ALA A 284 -38.54 -2.10 29.04
CA ALA A 284 -39.54 -1.68 30.02
C ALA A 284 -40.08 -0.26 29.80
N ALA A 285 -39.36 0.60 29.07
CA ALA A 285 -39.76 1.98 28.83
C ALA A 285 -40.98 2.10 27.89
N ASP A 286 -41.92 2.96 28.26
CA ASP A 286 -43.06 3.37 27.42
C ASP A 286 -42.70 4.57 26.54
N ILE A 287 -41.99 5.56 27.12
CA ILE A 287 -41.52 6.76 26.42
C ILE A 287 -40.04 6.99 26.77
N TYR A 288 -39.21 7.16 25.75
CA TYR A 288 -37.82 7.56 25.88
C TYR A 288 -37.69 9.07 25.69
N ILE A 289 -36.85 9.72 26.50
CA ILE A 289 -36.71 11.18 26.52
C ILE A 289 -35.26 11.59 26.29
N THR A 290 -35.02 12.52 25.35
CA THR A 290 -33.71 13.18 25.16
C THR A 290 -33.84 14.70 25.23
N PRO A 291 -33.80 15.30 26.43
CA PRO A 291 -34.15 16.70 26.66
C PRO A 291 -32.91 17.61 26.61
N TYR A 292 -32.03 17.40 25.63
CA TYR A 292 -30.71 18.05 25.60
C TYR A 292 -30.86 19.56 25.51
N ASN A 293 -29.92 20.30 26.10
CA ASN A 293 -30.00 21.75 26.24
C ASN A 293 -29.50 22.55 25.02
N HIS A 294 -28.85 21.89 24.04
CA HIS A 294 -28.19 22.53 22.91
C HIS A 294 -28.37 21.71 21.61
N PRO A 295 -28.36 22.37 20.44
CA PRO A 295 -28.60 21.69 19.16
C PRO A 295 -27.40 20.90 18.62
N GLU A 296 -26.20 21.15 19.12
CA GLU A 296 -24.89 20.78 18.52
C GLU A 296 -24.51 19.28 18.63
N GLN A 297 -25.49 18.39 18.80
CA GLN A 297 -25.25 16.95 18.88
C GLN A 297 -25.43 16.28 17.51
N SER A 298 -24.31 15.85 16.92
CA SER A 298 -24.25 15.28 15.55
C SER A 298 -24.62 13.79 15.45
N ALA A 299 -24.49 13.04 16.56
CA ALA A 299 -24.90 11.64 16.66
C ALA A 299 -25.33 11.28 18.10
N SER A 300 -26.22 10.30 18.28
CA SER A 300 -26.63 9.82 19.60
C SER A 300 -26.95 8.32 19.58
N GLY A 301 -26.06 7.51 20.16
CA GLY A 301 -26.28 6.07 20.29
C GLY A 301 -27.52 5.73 21.15
N THR A 302 -27.78 6.53 22.19
CA THR A 302 -28.93 6.30 23.09
C THR A 302 -30.26 6.52 22.37
N LEU A 303 -30.34 7.54 21.51
CA LEU A 303 -31.50 7.78 20.64
C LEU A 303 -31.63 6.68 19.57
N ALA A 304 -30.52 6.31 18.92
CA ALA A 304 -30.54 5.28 17.89
C ALA A 304 -31.08 3.95 18.44
N TYR A 305 -30.61 3.53 19.61
CA TYR A 305 -31.01 2.27 20.26
C TYR A 305 -32.51 2.26 20.58
N THR A 306 -33.06 3.36 21.10
CA THR A 306 -34.49 3.42 21.48
C THR A 306 -35.42 3.54 20.28
N VAL A 307 -35.03 4.32 19.26
CA VAL A 307 -35.79 4.42 18.00
C VAL A 307 -35.87 3.04 17.35
N GLY A 308 -34.73 2.35 17.20
CA GLY A 308 -34.77 1.04 16.56
C GLY A 308 -35.33 -0.09 17.43
N ALA A 309 -35.41 0.09 18.75
CA ALA A 309 -36.24 -0.74 19.62
C ALA A 309 -37.74 -0.44 19.52
N GLY A 310 -38.16 0.54 18.71
CA GLY A 310 -39.56 0.89 18.49
C GLY A 310 -40.21 1.56 19.70
N LYS A 311 -39.46 2.44 20.37
CA LYS A 311 -39.97 3.22 21.51
C LYS A 311 -40.59 4.53 21.03
N ALA A 312 -41.59 5.01 21.77
CA ALA A 312 -42.08 6.37 21.58
C ALA A 312 -41.01 7.32 22.11
N VAL A 313 -40.66 8.34 21.33
CA VAL A 313 -39.54 9.24 21.66
C VAL A 313 -40.01 10.68 21.72
N VAL A 314 -39.65 11.36 22.81
CA VAL A 314 -39.78 12.82 22.97
C VAL A 314 -38.38 13.42 23.09
N SER A 315 -38.02 14.34 22.21
CA SER A 315 -36.68 14.93 22.17
C SER A 315 -36.72 16.44 21.98
N THR A 316 -35.67 17.14 22.39
CA THR A 316 -35.40 18.48 21.86
C THR A 316 -34.85 18.39 20.42
N PRO A 317 -34.97 19.45 19.58
CA PRO A 317 -34.56 19.44 18.18
C PRO A 317 -33.05 19.65 18.03
N TYR A 318 -32.25 18.77 18.62
CA TYR A 318 -30.82 18.70 18.29
C TYR A 318 -30.63 18.00 16.94
N TRP A 319 -29.54 18.32 16.25
CA TRP A 319 -29.35 18.01 14.83
C TRP A 319 -29.64 16.56 14.45
N TYR A 320 -29.15 15.59 15.24
CA TYR A 320 -29.41 14.18 14.99
C TYR A 320 -30.85 13.75 15.30
N ALA A 321 -31.50 14.34 16.30
CA ALA A 321 -32.90 14.05 16.62
C ALA A 321 -33.86 14.53 15.54
N GLU A 322 -33.59 15.69 14.91
CA GLU A 322 -34.42 16.21 13.82
C GLU A 322 -34.51 15.20 12.66
N GLU A 323 -33.39 14.57 12.29
CA GLU A 323 -33.34 13.62 11.17
C GLU A 323 -33.91 12.24 11.54
N VAL A 324 -33.56 11.74 12.73
CA VAL A 324 -33.95 10.39 13.15
C VAL A 324 -35.44 10.31 13.53
N LEU A 325 -36.03 11.39 14.05
CA LEU A 325 -37.42 11.42 14.51
C LEU A 325 -38.43 11.95 13.48
N ASP A 326 -37.97 12.31 12.27
CA ASP A 326 -38.81 12.76 11.18
C ASP A 326 -39.86 11.70 10.75
N ASP A 327 -40.81 12.05 9.88
CA ASP A 327 -41.89 11.15 9.42
C ASP A 327 -42.70 10.48 10.55
N GLY A 328 -42.86 11.18 11.69
CA GLY A 328 -43.62 10.68 12.84
C GLY A 328 -42.96 9.55 13.61
N ARG A 329 -41.62 9.39 13.50
CA ARG A 329 -40.83 8.42 14.27
C ARG A 329 -40.60 8.85 15.72
N GLY A 330 -40.86 10.11 16.03
CA GLY A 330 -40.89 10.67 17.38
C GLY A 330 -41.57 12.02 17.39
N THR A 331 -41.35 12.79 18.46
CA THR A 331 -41.81 14.16 18.56
C THR A 331 -40.73 15.08 19.12
N LEU A 332 -40.71 16.31 18.62
CA LEU A 332 -39.78 17.34 19.05
C LEU A 332 -40.47 18.36 19.94
N ILE A 333 -39.76 18.83 20.97
CA ILE A 333 -40.20 19.88 21.89
C ILE A 333 -39.17 21.01 21.98
N PRO A 334 -39.55 22.25 22.32
CA PRO A 334 -38.59 23.34 22.51
C PRO A 334 -37.50 23.02 23.55
N PHE A 335 -36.32 23.62 23.36
CA PHE A 335 -35.24 23.53 24.34
C PHE A 335 -35.63 24.22 25.66
N ARG A 336 -35.26 23.60 26.79
CA ARG A 336 -35.44 24.16 28.14
C ARG A 336 -36.90 24.54 28.46
N ASP A 337 -37.83 23.71 28.01
CA ASP A 337 -39.27 23.91 28.23
C ASP A 337 -39.90 22.67 28.91
N PRO A 338 -39.86 22.62 30.26
CA PRO A 338 -40.49 21.55 31.03
C PRO A 338 -42.00 21.43 30.80
N GLN A 339 -42.69 22.55 30.51
CA GLN A 339 -44.14 22.53 30.32
C GLN A 339 -44.49 21.89 28.99
N ALA A 340 -43.82 22.27 27.90
CA ALA A 340 -44.02 21.63 26.60
C ALA A 340 -43.67 20.12 26.64
N LEU A 341 -42.67 19.73 27.42
CA LEU A 341 -42.35 18.32 27.68
C LEU A 341 -43.52 17.61 28.40
N ALA A 342 -44.05 18.21 29.46
CA ALA A 342 -45.18 17.66 30.21
C ALA A 342 -46.43 17.50 29.32
N ASP A 343 -46.79 18.55 28.58
CA ASP A 343 -47.95 18.59 27.70
C ASP A 343 -47.86 17.48 26.64
N ARG A 344 -46.69 17.32 26.00
CA ARG A 344 -46.51 16.30 24.97
C ARG A 344 -46.48 14.88 25.53
N ILE A 345 -45.93 14.67 26.73
CA ILE A 345 -46.01 13.35 27.38
C ILE A 345 -47.47 13.03 27.71
N ILE A 346 -48.21 13.96 28.32
CA ILE A 346 -49.62 13.78 28.66
C ILE A 346 -50.45 13.45 27.40
N ASP A 347 -50.22 14.19 26.32
CA ASP A 347 -50.90 13.96 25.04
C ASP A 347 -50.62 12.56 24.44
N LEU A 348 -49.37 12.10 24.48
CA LEU A 348 -49.03 10.73 24.04
C LEU A 348 -49.62 9.64 24.95
N LEU A 349 -49.88 9.94 26.23
CA LEU A 349 -50.55 9.03 27.15
C LEU A 349 -52.07 9.02 26.94
N ASP A 350 -52.67 10.16 26.58
CA ASP A 350 -54.08 10.28 26.19
C ASP A 350 -54.36 9.56 24.86
N HIS A 351 -53.42 9.59 23.92
CA HIS A 351 -53.57 9.10 22.55
C HIS A 351 -52.71 7.87 22.26
N GLU A 352 -53.05 6.74 22.88
CA GLU A 352 -52.31 5.48 22.73
C GLU A 352 -52.15 5.03 21.26
N ALA A 353 -53.16 5.25 20.41
CA ALA A 353 -53.09 4.91 18.99
C ALA A 353 -51.98 5.69 18.25
N GLU A 354 -51.82 6.98 18.54
CA GLU A 354 -50.75 7.81 17.99
C GLU A 354 -49.39 7.31 18.49
N ARG A 355 -49.27 7.05 19.80
CA ARG A 355 -48.04 6.53 20.41
C ARG A 355 -47.64 5.19 19.78
N ASN A 356 -48.57 4.27 19.56
CA ASN A 356 -48.29 2.98 18.95
C ASN A 356 -47.96 3.10 17.44
N ALA A 357 -48.56 4.05 16.73
CA ALA A 357 -48.17 4.35 15.35
C ALA A 357 -46.73 4.88 15.28
N MET A 358 -46.36 5.83 16.15
CA MET A 358 -45.00 6.37 16.28
C MET A 358 -43.98 5.25 16.55
N ARG A 359 -44.26 4.39 17.54
CA ARG A 359 -43.43 3.22 17.87
C ARG A 359 -43.18 2.31 16.66
N LYS A 360 -44.24 2.04 15.88
CA LYS A 360 -44.14 1.19 14.70
C LYS A 360 -43.25 1.83 13.62
N GLN A 361 -43.41 3.13 13.37
CA GLN A 361 -42.57 3.84 12.39
C GLN A 361 -41.09 3.86 12.82
N ALA A 362 -40.83 4.15 14.10
CA ALA A 362 -39.49 4.10 14.67
C ALA A 362 -38.84 2.71 14.51
N TYR A 363 -39.60 1.64 14.82
CA TYR A 363 -39.11 0.27 14.70
C TYR A 363 -38.75 -0.12 13.26
N LEU A 364 -39.61 0.23 12.30
CA LEU A 364 -39.41 -0.04 10.87
C LEU A 364 -38.17 0.68 10.35
N TYR A 365 -38.00 1.95 10.69
CA TYR A 365 -36.81 2.73 10.35
C TYR A 365 -35.53 2.13 10.94
N GLY A 366 -35.58 1.69 12.20
CA GLY A 366 -34.43 1.07 12.86
C GLY A 366 -33.99 -0.28 12.28
N ARG A 367 -34.79 -0.93 11.42
CA ARG A 367 -34.41 -2.22 10.82
C ARG A 367 -33.16 -2.12 9.95
N ASP A 368 -32.95 -0.99 9.27
CA ASP A 368 -31.75 -0.75 8.46
C ASP A 368 -30.54 -0.33 9.31
N MET A 369 -30.78 -0.03 10.59
CA MET A 369 -29.75 0.39 11.55
C MET A 369 -29.15 -0.78 12.34
N ILE A 370 -29.74 -1.99 12.26
CA ILE A 370 -29.24 -3.13 13.03
C ILE A 370 -27.81 -3.48 12.61
N TRP A 371 -27.00 -3.90 13.58
CA TRP A 371 -25.59 -4.18 13.35
C TRP A 371 -25.28 -5.10 12.15
N PRO A 372 -26.05 -6.18 11.87
CA PRO A 372 -25.84 -6.97 10.66
C PRO A 372 -25.94 -6.17 9.35
N GLN A 373 -26.86 -5.20 9.24
CA GLN A 373 -26.99 -4.35 8.05
C GLN A 373 -25.88 -3.31 7.98
N VAL A 374 -25.54 -2.70 9.13
CA VAL A 374 -24.45 -1.74 9.24
C VAL A 374 -23.10 -2.38 8.88
N ALA A 375 -22.84 -3.61 9.33
CA ALA A 375 -21.63 -4.36 8.99
C ALA A 375 -21.51 -4.61 7.47
N VAL A 376 -22.62 -4.90 6.79
CA VAL A 376 -22.65 -5.03 5.32
C VAL A 376 -22.35 -3.68 4.65
N ALA A 377 -22.97 -2.59 5.11
CA ALA A 377 -22.71 -1.25 4.57
C ALA A 377 -21.23 -0.83 4.74
N TYR A 378 -20.65 -1.06 5.92
CA TYR A 378 -19.23 -0.80 6.17
C TYR A 378 -18.31 -1.62 5.27
N MET A 379 -18.58 -2.92 5.09
CA MET A 379 -17.78 -3.76 4.19
C MET A 379 -17.82 -3.24 2.75
N HIS A 380 -18.98 -2.79 2.25
CA HIS A 380 -19.06 -2.16 0.93
C HIS A 380 -18.20 -0.89 0.83
N THR A 381 -18.20 -0.05 1.86
CA THR A 381 -17.32 1.12 1.93
C THR A 381 -15.84 0.73 1.94
N PHE A 382 -15.48 -0.32 2.67
CA PHE A 382 -14.11 -0.83 2.75
C PHE A 382 -13.61 -1.32 1.38
N GLU A 383 -14.43 -2.08 0.66
CA GLU A 383 -14.10 -2.56 -0.68
C GLU A 383 -13.95 -1.42 -1.69
N ARG A 384 -14.80 -0.39 -1.59
CA ARG A 384 -14.68 0.85 -2.39
C ARG A 384 -13.37 1.58 -2.12
N ALA A 385 -13.03 1.81 -0.85
CA ALA A 385 -11.81 2.49 -0.45
C ALA A 385 -10.56 1.79 -1.02
N ARG A 386 -10.48 0.46 -0.92
CA ARG A 386 -9.37 -0.32 -1.48
C ARG A 386 -9.29 -0.22 -3.01
N ARG A 387 -10.44 -0.25 -3.70
CA ARG A 387 -10.50 -0.17 -5.17
C ARG A 387 -10.14 1.22 -5.69
N GLU A 388 -10.58 2.27 -5.01
CA GLU A 388 -10.40 3.68 -5.41
C GLU A 388 -8.97 4.18 -5.11
N ARG A 389 -8.35 3.80 -3.98
CA ARG A 389 -6.96 4.16 -3.66
C ARG A 389 -5.97 3.64 -4.72
N ARG A 390 -6.21 2.43 -5.24
CA ARG A 390 -5.46 1.86 -6.37
C ARG A 390 -5.51 2.73 -7.63
N ARG A 391 -6.54 3.58 -7.80
CA ARG A 391 -6.65 4.51 -8.94
C ARG A 391 -5.94 5.84 -8.68
N ILE A 392 -6.04 6.41 -7.47
CA ILE A 392 -5.51 7.76 -7.13
C ILE A 392 -3.99 7.77 -6.93
N ARG A 393 -3.40 6.75 -6.29
CA ARG A 393 -1.93 6.68 -6.14
C ARG A 393 -1.20 6.48 -7.47
N ASN A 394 -1.88 5.94 -8.48
CA ASN A 394 -1.34 5.84 -9.84
C ASN A 394 -1.22 7.22 -10.54
N THR A 395 -1.92 8.26 -10.06
CA THR A 395 -1.96 9.60 -10.70
C THR A 395 -1.12 10.67 -10.00
N GLU A 396 -0.90 10.63 -8.69
CA GLU A 396 -0.34 11.80 -7.94
C GLU A 396 1.16 11.71 -7.58
N PHE A 397 1.76 10.52 -7.42
CA PHE A 397 3.16 10.42 -6.98
C PHE A 397 4.20 10.24 -8.10
N GLY A 398 3.77 9.94 -9.33
CA GLY A 398 4.69 9.63 -10.43
C GLY A 398 5.13 10.79 -11.31
N SER A 399 4.33 11.86 -11.45
CA SER A 399 4.54 12.82 -12.55
C SER A 399 5.38 14.05 -12.17
N LYS A 400 5.11 14.71 -11.04
CA LYS A 400 5.68 16.05 -10.78
C LYS A 400 7.09 16.11 -10.20
N ALA A 401 7.51 15.10 -9.41
CA ALA A 401 8.85 15.09 -8.81
C ALA A 401 9.90 14.44 -9.72
N LEU A 402 9.50 13.45 -10.54
CA LEU A 402 10.39 12.76 -11.47
C LEU A 402 10.71 13.63 -12.69
N GLU A 403 9.73 14.37 -13.23
CA GLU A 403 9.94 15.23 -14.41
C GLU A 403 10.98 16.33 -14.20
N LYS A 404 11.16 16.80 -12.95
CA LYS A 404 12.13 17.86 -12.62
C LYS A 404 13.58 17.39 -12.45
N ARG A 405 13.86 16.08 -12.40
CA ARG A 405 15.21 15.49 -12.24
C ARG A 405 15.70 14.71 -13.48
N LEU A 406 15.02 14.81 -14.62
CA LEU A 406 15.27 14.04 -15.85
C LEU A 406 16.61 14.33 -16.58
N GLY A 407 17.69 14.70 -15.89
CA GLY A 407 18.99 15.01 -16.49
C GLY A 407 20.17 14.19 -15.97
N GLU A 408 20.09 13.57 -14.80
CA GLU A 408 21.25 12.98 -14.12
C GLU A 408 21.00 11.52 -13.70
N TRP A 409 21.97 10.65 -13.99
CA TRP A 409 21.93 9.25 -13.53
C TRP A 409 22.10 9.16 -12.02
N PRO A 410 21.48 8.16 -11.35
CA PRO A 410 21.74 7.91 -9.94
C PRO A 410 23.25 7.72 -9.69
N PRO A 411 23.78 8.17 -8.54
CA PRO A 411 25.16 7.87 -8.17
C PRO A 411 25.33 6.35 -7.98
N ILE A 412 26.51 5.84 -8.35
CA ILE A 412 26.86 4.43 -8.11
C ILE A 412 26.91 4.19 -6.60
N LYS A 413 26.05 3.29 -6.12
CA LYS A 413 25.99 2.86 -4.72
C LYS A 413 26.15 1.34 -4.64
N LEU A 414 27.14 0.89 -3.87
CA LEU A 414 27.56 -0.52 -3.83
C LEU A 414 27.24 -1.23 -2.50
N ASP A 415 26.58 -0.54 -1.56
CA ASP A 415 26.32 -1.05 -0.22
C ASP A 415 25.61 -2.42 -0.25
N HIS A 416 24.53 -2.55 -1.02
CA HIS A 416 23.82 -3.82 -1.16
C HIS A 416 24.63 -4.89 -1.91
N LEU A 417 25.42 -4.51 -2.93
CA LEU A 417 26.35 -5.44 -3.59
C LEU A 417 27.34 -6.02 -2.57
N PHE A 418 27.92 -5.19 -1.71
CA PHE A 418 28.81 -5.66 -0.64
C PHE A 418 28.08 -6.50 0.40
N ASN A 419 26.84 -6.14 0.75
CA ASN A 419 26.02 -6.90 1.68
C ASN A 419 25.73 -8.33 1.17
N MET A 420 25.50 -8.48 -0.14
CA MET A 420 25.26 -9.77 -0.80
C MET A 420 26.54 -10.57 -1.09
N THR A 421 27.72 -9.99 -0.88
CA THR A 421 29.01 -10.58 -1.27
C THR A 421 29.85 -10.97 -0.07
N ASP A 422 30.13 -12.27 0.08
CA ASP A 422 30.97 -12.79 1.15
C ASP A 422 32.41 -13.05 0.65
N GLN A 423 33.19 -13.91 1.30
CA GLN A 423 34.54 -14.27 0.82
C GLN A 423 34.52 -15.28 -0.35
N THR A 424 33.40 -15.95 -0.57
CA THR A 424 33.20 -16.99 -1.57
C THR A 424 32.79 -16.38 -2.91
N GLY A 425 31.77 -15.52 -2.90
CA GLY A 425 31.14 -14.96 -4.10
C GLY A 425 29.93 -14.09 -3.73
N ILE A 426 29.02 -13.89 -4.68
CA ILE A 426 27.73 -13.24 -4.42
C ILE A 426 26.61 -14.27 -4.20
N LEU A 427 25.82 -14.06 -3.15
CA LEU A 427 24.66 -14.89 -2.80
C LEU A 427 23.49 -14.64 -3.76
N GLN A 428 22.72 -15.67 -4.07
CA GLN A 428 21.68 -15.60 -5.12
C GLN A 428 20.54 -14.65 -4.76
N HIS A 429 19.94 -14.82 -3.58
CA HIS A 429 18.70 -14.15 -3.19
C HIS A 429 18.83 -13.45 -1.84
N ALA A 430 17.96 -12.46 -1.64
CA ALA A 430 17.77 -11.79 -0.36
C ALA A 430 16.31 -11.90 0.08
N LEU A 431 16.08 -12.01 1.38
CA LEU A 431 14.76 -11.77 1.97
C LEU A 431 14.71 -10.29 2.35
N PHE A 432 13.94 -9.52 1.60
CA PHE A 432 14.04 -8.06 1.58
C PHE A 432 15.47 -7.62 1.19
N THR A 433 16.22 -7.05 2.13
CA THR A 433 17.60 -6.61 1.94
C THR A 433 18.62 -7.50 2.63
N ILE A 434 18.17 -8.56 3.33
CA ILE A 434 19.04 -9.45 4.10
C ILE A 434 19.43 -10.65 3.22
N PRO A 435 20.72 -10.95 3.04
CA PRO A 435 21.14 -12.08 2.21
C PRO A 435 20.53 -13.40 2.69
N ASN A 436 19.97 -14.19 1.77
CA ASN A 436 19.36 -15.47 2.07
C ASN A 436 20.41 -16.58 1.98
N TYR A 437 20.95 -16.98 3.13
CA TYR A 437 21.96 -18.04 3.20
C TYR A 437 21.41 -19.44 2.85
N ASP A 438 20.09 -19.67 2.87
CA ASP A 438 19.54 -20.99 2.54
C ASP A 438 19.67 -21.32 1.04
N GLU A 439 19.86 -20.32 0.18
CA GLU A 439 19.89 -20.48 -1.28
C GLU A 439 21.30 -20.41 -1.88
N GLY A 440 22.30 -20.03 -1.09
CA GLY A 440 23.70 -20.08 -1.49
C GLY A 440 24.04 -19.20 -2.70
N TYR A 441 24.81 -19.75 -3.64
CA TYR A 441 25.46 -19.03 -4.73
C TYR A 441 25.12 -19.65 -6.09
N THR A 442 25.13 -18.82 -7.13
CA THR A 442 25.08 -19.28 -8.51
C THR A 442 26.25 -18.79 -9.34
N THR A 443 26.70 -19.61 -10.28
CA THR A 443 27.65 -19.19 -11.32
C THR A 443 27.07 -18.09 -12.20
N ASP A 444 25.76 -18.16 -12.46
CA ASP A 444 25.01 -17.13 -13.18
C ASP A 444 25.23 -15.73 -12.57
N ASP A 445 25.02 -15.56 -11.27
CA ASP A 445 25.14 -14.26 -10.60
C ASP A 445 26.60 -13.84 -10.42
N ASN A 446 27.50 -14.78 -10.12
CA ASN A 446 28.93 -14.48 -10.01
C ASN A 446 29.53 -14.05 -11.36
N ALA A 447 29.07 -14.62 -12.48
CA ALA A 447 29.45 -14.16 -13.81
C ALA A 447 28.98 -12.73 -14.10
N ARG A 448 27.72 -12.38 -13.79
CA ARG A 448 27.21 -11.00 -13.92
C ARG A 448 27.98 -10.04 -13.01
N ALA A 449 28.27 -10.45 -11.78
CA ALA A 449 29.00 -9.64 -10.82
C ALA A 449 30.44 -9.36 -11.27
N LEU A 450 31.08 -10.33 -11.95
CA LEU A 450 32.39 -10.14 -12.57
C LEU A 450 32.34 -9.09 -13.69
N ILE A 451 31.32 -9.09 -14.54
CA ILE A 451 31.13 -8.06 -15.59
C ILE A 451 30.96 -6.67 -14.97
N VAL A 452 30.06 -6.54 -13.99
CA VAL A 452 29.83 -5.28 -13.25
C VAL A 452 31.13 -4.79 -12.60
N SER A 453 31.94 -5.70 -12.04
CA SER A 453 33.23 -5.36 -11.43
C SER A 453 34.24 -4.80 -12.42
N MET A 454 34.24 -5.29 -13.66
CA MET A 454 35.11 -4.77 -14.70
C MET A 454 34.70 -3.37 -15.16
N TYR A 455 33.40 -3.13 -15.34
CA TYR A 455 32.90 -1.79 -15.68
C TYR A 455 33.11 -0.77 -14.55
N LEU A 456 33.03 -1.22 -13.29
CA LEU A 456 33.42 -0.41 -12.13
C LEU A 456 34.90 -0.03 -12.19
N GLU A 457 35.79 -0.98 -12.49
CA GLU A 457 37.23 -0.71 -12.62
C GLU A 457 37.53 0.27 -13.75
N GLU A 458 36.86 0.13 -14.89
CA GLU A 458 37.00 1.02 -16.05
C GLU A 458 36.56 2.46 -15.76
N LEU A 459 35.50 2.64 -14.98
CA LEU A 459 35.07 3.96 -14.47
C LEU A 459 35.92 4.47 -13.29
N GLY A 460 37.03 3.79 -12.95
CA GLY A 460 37.96 4.21 -11.90
C GLY A 460 37.47 3.97 -10.48
N ASN A 461 36.46 3.11 -10.28
CA ASN A 461 35.98 2.77 -8.94
C ASN A 461 37.01 1.89 -8.20
N PRO A 462 37.42 2.25 -6.97
CA PRO A 462 38.52 1.59 -6.26
C PRO A 462 38.20 0.14 -5.86
N TYR A 463 36.95 -0.29 -5.93
CA TYR A 463 36.53 -1.63 -5.53
C TYR A 463 36.44 -2.64 -6.69
N GLY A 464 36.45 -2.17 -7.94
CA GLY A 464 36.26 -3.01 -9.14
C GLY A 464 37.22 -4.20 -9.19
N ALA A 465 38.53 -3.93 -9.16
CA ALA A 465 39.56 -4.97 -9.20
C ALA A 465 39.44 -5.99 -8.05
N ARG A 466 39.09 -5.56 -6.83
CA ARG A 466 38.94 -6.45 -5.66
C ARG A 466 37.74 -7.38 -5.83
N LEU A 467 36.62 -6.86 -6.30
CA LEU A 467 35.41 -7.65 -6.57
C LEU A 467 35.64 -8.61 -7.76
N ALA A 468 36.31 -8.16 -8.83
CA ALA A 468 36.65 -9.00 -9.98
C ALA A 468 37.49 -10.21 -9.58
N ASN A 469 38.50 -10.04 -8.71
CA ASN A 469 39.29 -11.16 -8.17
C ASN A 469 38.42 -12.20 -7.46
N ARG A 470 37.43 -11.77 -6.68
CA ARG A 470 36.55 -12.66 -5.94
C ARG A 470 35.64 -13.46 -6.86
N TYR A 471 34.95 -12.79 -7.78
CA TYR A 471 34.01 -13.47 -8.66
C TYR A 471 34.72 -14.35 -9.70
N LEU A 472 35.92 -13.96 -10.17
CA LEU A 472 36.72 -14.83 -11.03
C LEU A 472 37.23 -16.07 -10.28
N ALA A 473 37.59 -15.95 -9.01
CA ALA A 473 37.94 -17.11 -8.18
C ALA A 473 36.76 -18.07 -8.04
N PHE A 474 35.54 -17.55 -7.85
CA PHE A 474 34.32 -18.37 -7.86
C PHE A 474 34.15 -19.10 -9.20
N LEU A 475 34.25 -18.41 -10.35
CA LEU A 475 34.16 -19.05 -11.67
C LEU A 475 35.25 -20.11 -11.88
N GLY A 476 36.46 -19.86 -11.39
CA GLY A 476 37.55 -20.83 -11.42
C GLY A 476 37.26 -22.08 -10.61
N TYR A 477 36.55 -21.94 -9.48
CA TYR A 477 36.11 -23.08 -8.66
C TYR A 477 34.87 -23.79 -9.24
N ALA A 478 34.00 -23.06 -9.93
CA ALA A 478 32.83 -23.58 -10.64
C ALA A 478 33.21 -24.42 -11.86
N TYR A 479 34.34 -24.10 -12.49
CA TYR A 479 34.82 -24.79 -13.67
C TYR A 479 35.16 -26.25 -13.37
N ASP A 480 34.58 -27.16 -14.15
CA ASP A 480 34.87 -28.58 -14.09
C ASP A 480 35.69 -29.03 -15.30
N SER A 481 36.92 -29.50 -15.03
CA SER A 481 37.85 -29.91 -16.09
C SER A 481 37.45 -31.19 -16.83
N GLY A 482 36.56 -32.00 -16.27
CA GLY A 482 36.10 -33.25 -16.91
C GLY A 482 35.02 -33.01 -17.95
N THR A 483 34.07 -32.12 -17.64
CA THR A 483 32.97 -31.74 -18.53
C THR A 483 33.28 -30.51 -19.40
N HIS A 484 34.35 -29.78 -19.09
CA HIS A 484 34.67 -28.47 -19.67
C HIS A 484 33.58 -27.42 -19.48
N ARG A 485 32.66 -27.63 -18.54
CA ARG A 485 31.54 -26.75 -18.23
C ARG A 485 31.67 -26.19 -16.82
N PHE A 486 30.92 -25.13 -16.53
CA PHE A 486 30.79 -24.60 -15.19
C PHE A 486 29.61 -25.28 -14.47
N ARG A 487 29.81 -25.69 -13.20
CA ARG A 487 28.71 -25.98 -12.27
C ARG A 487 27.92 -24.70 -12.00
N ASN A 488 26.70 -24.80 -11.49
CA ASN A 488 25.89 -23.59 -11.27
C ASN A 488 25.57 -23.36 -9.79
N PHE A 489 24.89 -24.29 -9.15
CA PHE A 489 24.34 -24.11 -7.82
C PHE A 489 25.29 -24.61 -6.75
N MET A 490 25.61 -23.74 -5.80
CA MET A 490 26.40 -24.07 -4.63
C MET A 490 25.65 -23.67 -3.37
N ASP A 491 25.50 -24.59 -2.42
CA ASP A 491 24.91 -24.26 -1.11
C ASP A 491 25.83 -23.36 -0.27
N TYR A 492 25.30 -22.83 0.82
CA TYR A 492 26.09 -21.95 1.69
C TYR A 492 27.23 -22.66 2.44
N GLN A 493 27.16 -23.99 2.56
CA GLN A 493 28.24 -24.83 3.09
C GLN A 493 29.32 -25.14 2.03
N ARG A 494 29.18 -24.58 0.82
CA ARG A 494 30.12 -24.68 -0.32
C ARG A 494 30.16 -26.06 -0.96
N HIS A 495 29.04 -26.78 -0.96
CA HIS A 495 28.85 -27.98 -1.76
C HIS A 495 28.15 -27.66 -3.06
N TRP A 496 28.67 -28.21 -4.16
CA TRP A 496 28.01 -28.14 -5.45
C TRP A 496 26.77 -29.04 -5.46
N LEU A 497 25.62 -28.44 -5.79
CA LEU A 497 24.33 -29.13 -5.83
C LEU A 497 24.05 -29.80 -7.19
N ASN A 498 24.87 -29.47 -8.20
CA ASN A 498 24.76 -30.04 -9.54
C ASN A 498 26.13 -30.41 -10.12
N GLU A 499 26.18 -31.51 -10.87
CA GLU A 499 27.39 -31.98 -11.56
C GLU A 499 27.73 -31.11 -12.77
N THR A 500 26.73 -30.51 -13.44
CA THR A 500 26.89 -29.62 -14.60
C THR A 500 25.88 -28.49 -14.54
N GLY A 501 26.31 -27.26 -14.83
CA GLY A 501 25.47 -26.06 -14.88
C GLY A 501 24.52 -26.01 -16.06
N SER A 502 23.62 -25.01 -16.04
CA SER A 502 22.72 -24.74 -17.16
C SER A 502 23.50 -24.29 -18.40
N ASP A 503 22.84 -24.32 -19.56
CA ASP A 503 23.42 -23.74 -20.78
C ASP A 503 23.68 -22.24 -20.57
N ASP A 504 22.74 -21.53 -19.94
CA ASP A 504 22.83 -20.11 -19.67
C ASP A 504 24.01 -19.77 -18.74
N SER A 505 24.25 -20.56 -17.67
CA SER A 505 25.38 -20.34 -16.76
C SER A 505 26.73 -20.51 -17.45
N HIS A 506 26.80 -21.44 -18.41
CA HIS A 506 27.99 -21.61 -19.24
C HIS A 506 28.20 -20.42 -20.18
N GLY A 507 27.16 -19.99 -20.88
CA GLY A 507 27.21 -18.83 -21.77
C GLY A 507 27.57 -17.53 -21.05
N ARG A 508 26.98 -17.28 -19.87
CA ARG A 508 27.31 -16.11 -19.02
C ARG A 508 28.73 -16.16 -18.49
N SER A 509 29.24 -17.34 -18.17
CA SER A 509 30.65 -17.49 -17.76
C SER A 509 31.59 -17.12 -18.91
N LEU A 510 31.33 -17.58 -20.13
CA LEU A 510 32.09 -17.16 -21.32
C LEU A 510 32.00 -15.65 -21.55
N TRP A 511 30.83 -15.05 -21.34
CA TRP A 511 30.66 -13.60 -21.41
C TRP A 511 31.59 -12.88 -20.43
N ALA A 512 31.52 -13.23 -19.15
CA ALA A 512 32.31 -12.60 -18.11
C ALA A 512 33.82 -12.75 -18.34
N LEU A 513 34.27 -13.94 -18.78
CA LEU A 513 35.67 -14.20 -19.10
C LEU A 513 36.15 -13.37 -20.29
N GLY A 514 35.33 -13.20 -21.32
CA GLY A 514 35.61 -12.34 -22.46
C GLY A 514 35.80 -10.88 -22.05
N VAL A 515 34.89 -10.36 -21.22
CA VAL A 515 34.97 -8.99 -20.67
C VAL A 515 36.27 -8.80 -19.88
N VAL A 516 36.65 -9.74 -19.00
CA VAL A 516 37.92 -9.65 -18.27
C VAL A 516 39.12 -9.62 -19.22
N LEU A 517 39.11 -10.44 -20.28
CA LEU A 517 40.22 -10.51 -21.24
C LEU A 517 40.40 -9.25 -22.07
N ARG A 518 39.32 -8.53 -22.36
CA ARG A 518 39.37 -7.21 -23.00
C ARG A 518 39.84 -6.12 -22.04
N HIS A 519 39.16 -5.97 -20.91
CA HIS A 519 39.28 -4.78 -20.07
C HIS A 519 40.36 -4.86 -18.99
N SER A 520 40.68 -6.06 -18.47
CA SER A 520 41.60 -6.17 -17.34
C SER A 520 43.07 -6.01 -17.74
N THR A 521 43.78 -5.14 -17.00
CA THR A 521 45.24 -4.99 -17.08
C THR A 521 45.97 -5.83 -16.03
N THR A 522 45.25 -6.48 -15.11
CA THR A 522 45.82 -7.29 -14.03
C THR A 522 46.27 -8.66 -14.56
N PRO A 523 47.58 -9.01 -14.51
CA PRO A 523 48.08 -10.25 -15.12
C PRO A 523 47.44 -11.54 -14.56
N ALA A 524 47.14 -11.58 -13.25
CA ALA A 524 46.54 -12.75 -12.63
C ALA A 524 45.11 -13.02 -13.13
N LEU A 525 44.26 -11.97 -13.18
CA LEU A 525 42.91 -12.05 -13.71
C LEU A 525 42.92 -12.48 -15.18
N HIS A 526 43.84 -11.89 -15.94
CA HIS A 526 44.02 -12.19 -17.35
C HIS A 526 44.42 -13.66 -17.60
N HIS A 527 45.43 -14.17 -16.88
CA HIS A 527 45.91 -15.55 -17.07
C HIS A 527 44.88 -16.60 -16.70
N LEU A 528 44.17 -16.43 -15.57
CA LEU A 528 43.12 -17.35 -15.17
C LEU A 528 41.96 -17.31 -16.17
N SER A 529 41.54 -16.12 -16.58
CA SER A 529 40.44 -15.97 -17.54
C SER A 529 40.77 -16.57 -18.90
N SER A 530 42.00 -16.37 -19.39
CA SER A 530 42.46 -16.94 -20.65
C SER A 530 42.44 -18.47 -20.62
N ARG A 531 42.88 -19.07 -19.51
CA ARG A 531 42.85 -20.53 -19.33
C ARG A 531 41.41 -21.05 -19.34
N LEU A 532 40.53 -20.45 -18.52
CA LEU A 532 39.14 -20.89 -18.40
C LEU A 532 38.39 -20.71 -19.73
N PHE A 533 38.57 -19.58 -20.41
CA PHE A 533 37.92 -19.28 -21.69
C PHE A 533 38.32 -20.32 -22.75
N GLN A 534 39.62 -20.57 -22.94
CA GLN A 534 40.11 -21.52 -23.93
C GLN A 534 39.62 -22.95 -23.69
N GLN A 535 39.54 -23.37 -22.43
CA GLN A 535 39.13 -24.74 -22.09
C GLN A 535 37.60 -24.93 -22.15
N SER A 536 36.82 -23.88 -21.89
CA SER A 536 35.35 -23.94 -21.85
C SER A 536 34.67 -23.54 -23.16
N LEU A 537 35.38 -22.88 -24.08
CA LEU A 537 34.82 -22.34 -25.32
C LEU A 537 34.09 -23.39 -26.16
N LEU A 538 34.70 -24.55 -26.42
CA LEU A 538 34.08 -25.57 -27.28
C LEU A 538 32.85 -26.23 -26.65
N ALA A 539 32.72 -26.18 -25.33
CA ALA A 539 31.59 -26.77 -24.61
C ALA A 539 30.27 -26.00 -24.83
N ILE A 540 30.30 -24.81 -25.47
CA ILE A 540 29.08 -24.10 -25.88
C ILE A 540 28.42 -24.73 -27.11
N LEU A 541 29.18 -25.35 -28.02
CA LEU A 541 28.66 -25.89 -29.28
C LEU A 541 27.55 -26.95 -29.11
N PRO A 542 27.61 -27.87 -28.12
CA PRO A 542 26.54 -28.83 -27.89
C PRO A 542 25.32 -28.28 -27.11
N THR A 543 25.34 -27.01 -26.68
CA THR A 543 24.21 -26.40 -25.94
C THR A 543 23.03 -26.10 -26.86
N THR A 544 21.83 -25.99 -26.29
CA THR A 544 20.57 -25.85 -27.04
C THR A 544 19.84 -24.52 -26.80
N SER A 545 20.21 -23.79 -25.76
CA SER A 545 19.61 -22.50 -25.42
C SER A 545 20.09 -21.37 -26.35
N PRO A 546 19.20 -20.65 -27.06
CA PRO A 546 19.58 -19.47 -27.82
C PRO A 546 20.15 -18.34 -26.95
N ARG A 547 19.72 -18.24 -25.67
CA ARG A 547 20.26 -17.23 -24.73
C ARG A 547 21.70 -17.59 -24.36
N ALA A 548 22.00 -18.87 -24.13
CA ALA A 548 23.37 -19.32 -23.89
C ALA A 548 24.31 -19.00 -25.06
N TRP A 549 23.85 -19.23 -26.30
CA TRP A 549 24.60 -18.87 -27.50
C TRP A 549 24.82 -17.35 -27.59
N ALA A 550 23.78 -16.56 -27.32
CA ALA A 550 23.87 -15.11 -27.31
C ALA A 550 24.88 -14.61 -26.26
N PHE A 551 24.81 -15.06 -25.01
CA PHE A 551 25.79 -14.68 -23.98
C PHE A 551 27.21 -15.08 -24.35
N ALA A 552 27.42 -16.28 -24.90
CA ALA A 552 28.72 -16.71 -25.38
C ALA A 552 29.24 -15.84 -26.53
N LEU A 553 28.37 -15.46 -27.49
CA LEU A 553 28.72 -14.55 -28.58
C LEU A 553 29.15 -13.17 -28.07
N LEU A 554 28.48 -12.62 -27.04
CA LEU A 554 28.92 -11.38 -26.40
C LEU A 554 30.33 -11.55 -25.84
N GLY A 555 30.62 -12.64 -25.10
CA GLY A 555 31.95 -12.92 -24.58
C GLY A 555 33.03 -13.15 -25.64
N ILE A 556 32.69 -13.86 -26.70
CA ILE A 556 33.61 -14.11 -27.82
C ILE A 556 33.92 -12.81 -28.54
N HIS A 557 32.93 -11.93 -28.74
CA HIS A 557 33.16 -10.61 -29.30
C HIS A 557 34.16 -9.82 -28.44
N GLU A 558 33.93 -9.73 -27.13
CA GLU A 558 34.84 -9.06 -26.19
C GLU A 558 36.27 -9.62 -26.29
N TYR A 559 36.41 -10.94 -26.33
CA TYR A 559 37.70 -11.62 -26.50
C TYR A 559 38.38 -11.26 -27.83
N LEU A 560 37.64 -11.29 -28.94
CA LEU A 560 38.17 -11.06 -30.28
C LEU A 560 38.60 -9.61 -30.53
N GLN A 561 38.09 -8.63 -29.76
CA GLN A 561 38.60 -7.25 -29.80
C GLN A 561 40.11 -7.17 -29.51
N LYS A 562 40.63 -8.10 -28.70
CA LYS A 562 42.06 -8.20 -28.39
C LYS A 562 42.78 -9.31 -29.17
N TYR A 563 42.06 -10.38 -29.49
CA TYR A 563 42.61 -11.61 -30.07
C TYR A 563 42.00 -11.97 -31.42
N ALA A 564 41.84 -10.99 -32.31
CA ALA A 564 41.19 -11.15 -33.62
C ALA A 564 41.73 -12.33 -34.48
N GLY A 565 42.99 -12.74 -34.26
CA GLY A 565 43.62 -13.87 -34.98
C GLY A 565 43.27 -15.27 -34.47
N ASP A 566 42.52 -15.44 -33.39
CA ASP A 566 42.16 -16.78 -32.88
C ASP A 566 41.10 -17.43 -33.79
N ARG A 567 41.54 -18.35 -34.64
CA ARG A 567 40.67 -19.07 -35.58
C ARG A 567 39.58 -19.89 -34.90
N ARG A 568 39.85 -20.43 -33.70
CA ARG A 568 38.88 -21.28 -32.99
C ARG A 568 37.73 -20.42 -32.46
N ALA A 569 38.05 -19.27 -31.86
CA ALA A 569 37.04 -18.32 -31.40
C ALA A 569 36.18 -17.80 -32.55
N ASN A 570 36.79 -17.44 -33.69
CA ASN A 570 36.05 -17.05 -34.90
C ASN A 570 35.12 -18.17 -35.40
N GLN A 571 35.59 -19.42 -35.47
CA GLN A 571 34.74 -20.55 -35.90
C GLN A 571 33.52 -20.75 -35.00
N VAL A 572 33.69 -20.64 -33.67
CA VAL A 572 32.57 -20.75 -32.73
C VAL A 572 31.62 -19.55 -32.87
N GLN A 573 32.14 -18.34 -33.08
CA GLN A 573 31.34 -17.15 -33.33
C GLN A 573 30.48 -17.31 -34.60
N ASP A 574 31.09 -17.75 -35.70
CA ASP A 574 30.40 -17.97 -36.97
C ASP A 574 29.29 -19.01 -36.81
N GLU A 575 29.59 -20.16 -36.20
CA GLU A 575 28.61 -21.23 -36.01
C GLU A 575 27.42 -20.80 -35.14
N LEU A 576 27.67 -20.16 -33.99
CA LEU A 576 26.59 -19.71 -33.09
C LEU A 576 25.77 -18.57 -33.70
N SER A 577 26.42 -17.63 -34.38
CA SER A 577 25.72 -16.51 -35.02
C SER A 577 24.88 -16.96 -36.21
N GLU A 578 25.35 -17.95 -37.00
CA GLU A 578 24.55 -18.59 -38.05
C GLU A 578 23.34 -19.34 -37.48
N ARG A 579 23.49 -20.04 -36.35
CA ARG A 579 22.35 -20.69 -35.66
C ARG A 579 21.29 -19.68 -35.24
N LEU A 580 21.69 -18.55 -34.64
CA LEU A 580 20.76 -17.48 -34.26
C LEU A 580 20.08 -16.84 -35.49
N LEU A 581 20.83 -16.56 -36.55
CA LEU A 581 20.27 -16.02 -37.79
C LEU A 581 19.28 -17.01 -38.44
N SER A 582 19.60 -18.31 -38.41
CA SER A 582 18.70 -19.36 -38.90
C SER A 582 17.39 -19.40 -38.11
N LEU A 583 17.45 -19.29 -36.77
CA LEU A 583 16.25 -19.18 -35.94
C LEU A 583 15.40 -17.96 -36.28
N TYR A 584 16.02 -16.80 -36.47
CA TYR A 584 15.33 -15.58 -36.92
C TYR A 584 14.63 -15.79 -38.27
N ASN A 585 15.34 -16.29 -39.27
CA ASN A 585 14.79 -16.49 -40.61
C ASN A 585 13.65 -17.54 -40.64
N GLN A 586 13.70 -18.56 -39.79
CA GLN A 586 12.66 -19.59 -39.72
C GLN A 586 11.39 -19.10 -39.04
N ASN A 587 11.50 -18.18 -38.07
CA ASN A 587 10.37 -17.75 -37.24
C ASN A 587 9.77 -16.39 -37.64
N ARG A 588 10.54 -15.55 -38.34
CA ARG A 588 10.12 -14.20 -38.76
C ARG A 588 8.90 -14.23 -39.68
N GLN A 589 7.93 -13.38 -39.37
CA GLN A 589 6.79 -13.02 -40.22
C GLN A 589 6.57 -11.50 -40.20
N ASP A 590 5.66 -10.98 -41.03
CA ASP A 590 5.41 -9.53 -41.16
C ASP A 590 4.97 -8.86 -39.84
N ASP A 591 4.24 -9.58 -38.99
CA ASP A 591 3.77 -9.11 -37.67
C ASP A 591 4.61 -9.65 -36.50
N TRP A 592 5.59 -10.51 -36.78
CA TRP A 592 6.40 -11.22 -35.78
C TRP A 592 7.87 -11.27 -36.19
N CYS A 593 8.62 -10.18 -35.94
CA CYS A 593 10.05 -10.09 -36.26
C CYS A 593 10.93 -10.66 -35.14
N TRP A 594 10.80 -11.95 -34.83
CA TRP A 594 11.48 -12.58 -33.70
C TRP A 594 12.10 -13.95 -34.00
N PHE A 595 13.07 -14.35 -33.16
CA PHE A 595 13.87 -15.58 -33.26
C PHE A 595 13.12 -16.87 -32.95
N GLU A 596 12.02 -16.78 -32.22
CA GLU A 596 11.28 -17.93 -31.69
C GLU A 596 9.78 -17.64 -31.74
N GLU A 597 8.95 -18.65 -31.54
CA GLU A 597 7.49 -18.47 -31.43
C GLU A 597 7.03 -17.79 -30.13
N LYS A 598 7.95 -17.48 -29.21
CA LYS A 598 7.67 -16.82 -27.94
C LYS A 598 8.77 -15.84 -27.53
N LEU A 599 8.39 -14.83 -26.75
CA LEU A 599 9.31 -14.00 -25.97
C LEU A 599 9.33 -14.48 -24.53
N THR A 600 10.52 -14.63 -23.96
CA THR A 600 10.73 -15.09 -22.59
C THR A 600 11.50 -14.06 -21.76
N TYR A 601 12.78 -14.32 -21.49
CA TYR A 601 13.67 -13.52 -20.67
C TYR A 601 14.99 -13.25 -21.41
N CYS A 602 15.73 -12.24 -20.94
CA CYS A 602 16.86 -11.61 -21.61
C CYS A 602 16.67 -11.49 -23.14
N ASN A 603 15.46 -11.15 -23.61
CA ASN A 603 15.09 -11.26 -25.03
C ASN A 603 16.04 -10.46 -25.92
N ALA A 604 16.32 -9.22 -25.54
CA ALA A 604 17.20 -8.31 -26.28
C ALA A 604 18.63 -8.84 -26.47
N ALA A 605 19.09 -9.79 -25.64
CA ALA A 605 20.42 -10.41 -25.79
C ALA A 605 20.58 -11.14 -27.13
N LEU A 606 19.51 -11.72 -27.68
CA LEU A 606 19.55 -12.37 -29.00
C LEU A 606 19.85 -11.37 -30.12
N SER A 607 19.21 -10.20 -30.04
CA SER A 607 19.44 -9.11 -31.00
C SER A 607 20.84 -8.55 -30.83
N HIS A 608 21.26 -8.30 -29.58
CA HIS A 608 22.59 -7.81 -29.23
C HIS A 608 23.71 -8.71 -29.78
N ALA A 609 23.57 -10.03 -29.62
CA ALA A 609 24.57 -10.97 -30.14
C ALA A 609 24.73 -10.89 -31.66
N LEU A 610 23.63 -10.75 -32.43
CA LEU A 610 23.71 -10.59 -33.88
C LEU A 610 24.34 -9.25 -34.30
N LEU A 611 24.09 -8.18 -33.56
CA LEU A 611 24.71 -6.87 -33.81
C LEU A 611 26.25 -6.93 -33.71
N LEU A 612 26.77 -7.79 -32.84
CA LEU A 612 28.21 -7.96 -32.58
C LEU A 612 28.89 -9.07 -33.41
N SER A 613 28.14 -9.76 -34.27
CA SER A 613 28.60 -10.97 -34.95
C SER A 613 29.43 -10.73 -36.22
N ASP A 614 29.40 -9.52 -36.79
CA ASP A 614 30.16 -9.13 -37.98
C ASP A 614 30.84 -7.76 -37.80
N GLN A 615 31.66 -7.34 -38.77
CA GLN A 615 32.36 -6.06 -38.73
C GLN A 615 31.40 -4.85 -38.81
N PRO A 616 31.57 -3.79 -37.99
CA PRO A 616 30.64 -2.67 -37.87
C PRO A 616 30.30 -1.94 -39.19
N ASN A 617 31.25 -1.90 -40.12
CA ASN A 617 31.15 -1.11 -41.35
C ASN A 617 30.54 -1.87 -42.54
N GLN A 618 29.95 -3.05 -42.31
CA GLN A 618 29.30 -3.83 -43.35
C GLN A 618 27.84 -4.10 -42.97
N SER A 619 26.91 -3.73 -43.86
CA SER A 619 25.51 -4.13 -43.70
C SER A 619 25.41 -5.61 -44.06
N THR A 620 25.40 -6.48 -43.06
CA THR A 620 25.27 -7.93 -43.21
C THR A 620 23.86 -8.38 -42.83
N PRO A 621 23.41 -9.57 -43.30
CA PRO A 621 22.13 -10.14 -42.88
C PRO A 621 21.99 -10.29 -41.36
N LYS A 622 23.10 -10.53 -40.64
CA LYS A 622 23.10 -10.64 -39.16
C LYS A 622 22.80 -9.29 -38.51
N ILE A 623 23.50 -8.23 -38.91
CA ILE A 623 23.28 -6.87 -38.37
C ILE A 623 21.87 -6.38 -38.71
N THR A 624 21.40 -6.59 -39.94
CA THR A 624 20.02 -6.25 -40.32
C THR A 624 19.00 -7.00 -39.47
N ALA A 625 19.15 -8.32 -39.30
CA ALA A 625 18.27 -9.11 -38.44
C ALA A 625 18.28 -8.61 -37.00
N GLY A 626 19.46 -8.30 -36.44
CA GLY A 626 19.60 -7.77 -35.08
C GLY A 626 18.92 -6.41 -34.88
N LEU A 627 19.07 -5.48 -35.83
CA LEU A 627 18.41 -4.16 -35.78
C LEU A 627 16.88 -4.29 -35.93
N ASP A 628 16.42 -5.11 -36.87
CA ASP A 628 15.00 -5.34 -37.12
C ASP A 628 14.32 -6.01 -35.93
N SER A 629 14.93 -7.05 -35.36
CA SER A 629 14.40 -7.74 -34.19
C SER A 629 14.39 -6.85 -32.94
N LEU A 630 15.45 -6.05 -32.74
CA LEU A 630 15.51 -5.12 -31.61
C LEU A 630 14.47 -4.01 -31.73
N ARG A 631 14.30 -3.43 -32.93
CA ARG A 631 13.30 -2.37 -33.18
C ARG A 631 11.88 -2.89 -32.99
N TRP A 632 11.62 -4.12 -33.42
CA TRP A 632 10.34 -4.77 -33.16
C TRP A 632 10.15 -5.02 -31.66
N LEU A 633 11.16 -5.56 -30.96
CA LEU A 633 11.10 -5.85 -29.54
C LEU A 633 10.83 -4.59 -28.70
N THR A 634 11.54 -3.49 -28.93
CA THR A 634 11.33 -2.23 -28.19
C THR A 634 9.95 -1.63 -28.47
N GLY A 635 9.40 -1.85 -29.67
CA GLY A 635 8.01 -1.54 -29.99
C GLY A 635 7.03 -2.40 -29.19
N VAL A 636 7.27 -3.72 -29.13
CA VAL A 636 6.47 -4.67 -28.33
C VAL A 636 6.58 -4.33 -26.84
N GLN A 637 7.74 -3.93 -26.34
CA GLN A 637 7.96 -3.61 -24.93
C GLN A 637 7.64 -2.15 -24.58
N ARG A 638 6.76 -1.50 -25.35
CA ARG A 638 6.28 -0.14 -25.07
C ARG A 638 4.81 -0.16 -24.65
N SER A 639 4.44 0.76 -23.75
CA SER A 639 3.03 1.03 -23.45
C SER A 639 2.37 1.90 -24.54
N ASN A 640 1.06 1.74 -24.72
CA ASN A 640 0.28 2.36 -25.81
C ASN A 640 0.00 3.87 -25.62
N SER A 641 0.77 4.61 -24.80
CA SER A 641 0.57 6.04 -24.57
C SER A 641 1.52 6.90 -25.42
N ASP A 642 1.16 8.16 -25.69
CA ASP A 642 1.94 9.11 -26.53
C ASP A 642 3.40 9.32 -26.06
N ARG A 643 3.70 8.99 -24.79
CA ARG A 643 5.05 8.96 -24.19
C ARG A 643 5.33 7.63 -23.50
N GLY A 644 4.92 6.53 -24.13
CA GLY A 644 4.94 5.17 -23.58
C GLY A 644 6.23 4.83 -22.83
N HIS A 645 6.07 4.18 -21.69
CA HIS A 645 7.15 3.65 -20.85
C HIS A 645 7.51 2.22 -21.25
N PHE A 646 8.66 1.74 -20.76
CA PHE A 646 9.12 0.37 -20.99
C PHE A 646 8.28 -0.62 -20.19
N VAL A 647 7.82 -1.68 -20.87
CA VAL A 647 7.01 -2.77 -20.31
C VAL A 647 7.68 -4.08 -20.73
N PRO A 648 8.53 -4.69 -19.88
CA PRO A 648 9.15 -5.96 -20.20
C PRO A 648 8.09 -7.06 -20.31
N ILE A 649 8.47 -8.18 -20.94
CA ILE A 649 7.56 -9.32 -21.06
C ILE A 649 7.42 -9.96 -19.68
N GLY A 650 6.16 -10.07 -19.20
CA GLY A 650 5.88 -10.64 -17.90
C GLY A 650 6.23 -12.13 -17.85
N SER A 651 6.93 -12.56 -16.79
CA SER A 651 7.35 -13.96 -16.60
C SER A 651 6.20 -14.89 -16.22
N ASN A 652 5.07 -14.35 -15.76
CA ASN A 652 3.86 -15.14 -15.48
C ASN A 652 3.11 -15.41 -16.80
N GLY A 653 3.61 -16.39 -17.56
CA GLY A 653 3.00 -16.84 -18.81
C GLY A 653 3.70 -16.37 -20.09
N PHE A 654 4.69 -15.47 -19.99
CA PHE A 654 5.49 -14.99 -21.12
C PHE A 654 4.63 -14.44 -22.27
N TYR A 655 5.18 -14.33 -23.49
CA TYR A 655 4.40 -13.94 -24.67
C TYR A 655 4.59 -14.93 -25.81
N GLN A 656 3.61 -15.82 -25.99
CA GLN A 656 3.52 -16.71 -27.14
C GLN A 656 2.87 -15.97 -28.32
N ARG A 657 3.37 -16.20 -29.55
CA ARG A 657 2.78 -15.67 -30.78
C ARG A 657 1.29 -16.00 -30.87
N GLY A 658 0.46 -14.98 -31.14
CA GLY A 658 -0.99 -15.10 -31.23
C GLY A 658 -1.73 -15.19 -29.89
N ALA A 659 -1.02 -15.24 -28.76
CA ALA A 659 -1.63 -15.22 -27.42
C ALA A 659 -1.70 -13.80 -26.84
N VAL A 660 -2.28 -13.67 -25.66
CA VAL A 660 -2.23 -12.42 -24.90
C VAL A 660 -0.87 -12.29 -24.24
N ARG A 661 -0.16 -11.20 -24.54
CA ARG A 661 1.12 -10.86 -23.90
C ARG A 661 0.94 -10.75 -22.38
N SER A 662 1.71 -11.53 -21.62
CA SER A 662 1.75 -11.35 -20.18
C SER A 662 2.41 -10.03 -19.81
N ARG A 663 1.75 -9.26 -18.94
CA ARG A 663 2.20 -7.92 -18.53
C ARG A 663 3.02 -7.95 -17.24
N PHE A 664 2.84 -8.96 -16.40
CA PHE A 664 3.51 -9.15 -15.12
C PHE A 664 3.84 -10.65 -14.95
N ASP A 665 4.74 -11.10 -14.11
CA ASP A 665 5.67 -10.35 -13.28
C ASP A 665 6.86 -9.84 -14.10
N GLN A 666 7.18 -8.55 -13.99
CA GLN A 666 8.22 -7.91 -14.79
C GLN A 666 9.58 -8.08 -14.12
N GLN A 667 10.62 -8.44 -14.88
CA GLN A 667 11.95 -8.76 -14.34
C GLN A 667 13.03 -7.72 -14.73
N PRO A 668 13.92 -7.33 -13.80
CA PRO A 668 15.07 -6.43 -14.05
C PRO A 668 15.95 -6.82 -15.23
N VAL A 669 16.23 -8.12 -15.41
CA VAL A 669 17.12 -8.59 -16.48
C VAL A 669 16.63 -8.30 -17.90
N GLU A 670 15.32 -8.12 -18.09
CA GLU A 670 14.78 -7.67 -19.38
C GLU A 670 15.16 -6.21 -19.66
N ALA A 671 15.07 -5.35 -18.65
CA ALA A 671 15.47 -3.95 -18.76
C ALA A 671 16.99 -3.85 -19.01
N GLN A 672 17.81 -4.61 -18.27
CA GLN A 672 19.25 -4.66 -18.49
C GLN A 672 19.61 -5.11 -19.91
N ALA A 673 19.08 -6.25 -20.37
CA ALA A 673 19.38 -6.74 -21.71
C ALA A 673 18.98 -5.74 -22.80
N THR A 674 17.87 -5.03 -22.60
CA THR A 674 17.40 -3.99 -23.53
C THR A 674 18.32 -2.77 -23.54
N VAL A 675 18.77 -2.31 -22.37
CA VAL A 675 19.75 -1.23 -22.25
C VAL A 675 21.02 -1.60 -23.02
N SER A 676 21.62 -2.75 -22.74
CA SER A 676 22.86 -3.19 -23.39
C SER A 676 22.72 -3.27 -24.91
N ALA A 677 21.64 -3.89 -25.40
CA ALA A 677 21.40 -4.02 -26.84
C ALA A 677 21.18 -2.66 -27.53
N CYS A 678 20.48 -1.73 -26.88
CA CYS A 678 20.25 -0.40 -27.42
C CYS A 678 21.51 0.46 -27.40
N VAL A 679 22.35 0.35 -26.37
CA VAL A 679 23.66 1.03 -26.34
C VAL A 679 24.53 0.53 -27.50
N GLU A 680 24.53 -0.77 -27.78
CA GLU A 680 25.30 -1.29 -28.89
C GLU A 680 24.74 -0.89 -30.26
N ALA A 681 23.42 -0.94 -30.43
CA ALA A 681 22.77 -0.44 -31.64
C ALA A 681 23.04 1.06 -31.88
N LEU A 682 23.15 1.85 -30.80
CA LEU A 682 23.54 3.25 -30.85
C LEU A 682 24.98 3.42 -31.34
N ARG A 683 25.94 2.62 -30.83
CA ARG A 683 27.34 2.65 -31.28
C ARG A 683 27.47 2.29 -32.77
N LEU A 684 26.70 1.30 -33.23
CA LEU A 684 26.74 0.85 -34.62
C LEU A 684 26.09 1.83 -35.60
N THR A 685 24.99 2.48 -35.22
CA THR A 685 24.15 3.24 -36.16
C THR A 685 24.19 4.76 -35.97
N GLY A 686 24.57 5.25 -34.79
CA GLY A 686 24.43 6.66 -34.41
C GLY A 686 22.98 7.16 -34.27
N ASP A 687 21.97 6.30 -34.44
CA ASP A 687 20.55 6.70 -34.41
C ASP A 687 20.11 7.03 -32.97
N ALA A 688 19.67 8.28 -32.75
CA ALA A 688 19.16 8.77 -31.47
C ALA A 688 17.94 8.00 -30.95
N TYR A 689 17.25 7.25 -31.81
CA TYR A 689 16.22 6.29 -31.41
C TYR A 689 16.73 5.35 -30.32
N TRP A 690 17.90 4.73 -30.52
CA TRP A 690 18.44 3.75 -29.60
C TRP A 690 18.83 4.35 -28.25
N ARG A 691 19.36 5.58 -28.24
CA ARG A 691 19.59 6.34 -27.01
C ARG A 691 18.29 6.53 -26.23
N THR A 692 17.20 6.83 -26.94
CA THR A 692 15.88 7.03 -26.33
C THR A 692 15.33 5.71 -25.77
N GLU A 693 15.50 4.59 -26.47
CA GLU A 693 15.07 3.27 -25.99
C GLU A 693 15.88 2.80 -24.78
N ALA A 694 17.21 2.93 -24.82
CA ALA A 694 18.08 2.58 -23.69
C ALA A 694 17.67 3.35 -22.44
N ARG A 695 17.48 4.67 -22.57
CA ARG A 695 17.01 5.52 -21.47
C ARG A 695 15.62 5.10 -20.99
N ARG A 696 14.68 4.80 -21.90
CA ARG A 696 13.32 4.37 -21.52
C ARG A 696 13.34 3.06 -20.73
N ALA A 697 14.16 2.09 -21.15
CA ALA A 697 14.34 0.83 -20.44
C ALA A 697 14.97 1.06 -19.05
N PHE A 698 15.96 1.96 -18.94
CA PHE A 698 16.56 2.30 -17.65
C PHE A 698 15.60 3.02 -16.70
N GLU A 699 14.78 3.94 -17.19
CA GLU A 699 13.80 4.67 -16.37
C GLU A 699 12.75 3.75 -15.72
N TRP A 700 12.59 2.51 -16.20
CA TRP A 700 11.77 1.48 -15.54
C TRP A 700 12.23 1.21 -14.10
N TYR A 701 13.55 1.16 -13.86
CA TYR A 701 14.12 1.00 -12.51
C TYR A 701 13.76 2.16 -11.59
N LEU A 702 13.65 3.37 -12.15
CA LEU A 702 13.42 4.61 -11.42
C LEU A 702 11.93 4.91 -11.18
N GLY A 703 11.05 4.02 -11.64
CA GLY A 703 9.61 4.14 -11.44
C GLY A 703 8.83 4.63 -12.65
N ARG A 704 9.46 4.83 -13.83
CA ARG A 704 8.71 5.02 -15.07
C ARG A 704 8.25 3.67 -15.62
N ASN A 705 7.34 3.03 -14.90
CA ASN A 705 6.82 1.68 -15.17
C ASN A 705 5.30 1.62 -14.91
N ASP A 706 4.71 0.43 -15.04
CA ASP A 706 3.25 0.24 -14.94
C ASP A 706 2.63 0.63 -13.59
N LEU A 707 3.42 0.68 -12.52
CA LEU A 707 2.95 1.06 -11.18
C LEU A 707 3.38 2.45 -10.73
N ASN A 708 4.15 3.18 -11.55
CA ASN A 708 4.81 4.43 -11.14
C ASN A 708 5.62 4.28 -9.83
N MET A 709 6.25 3.12 -9.61
CA MET A 709 6.98 2.80 -8.37
C MET A 709 8.43 2.39 -8.68
N PRO A 710 9.43 2.91 -7.95
CA PRO A 710 10.82 2.54 -8.19
C PRO A 710 11.08 1.08 -7.82
N VAL A 711 11.88 0.43 -8.67
CA VAL A 711 12.42 -0.92 -8.47
C VAL A 711 13.83 -0.82 -7.88
N TYR A 712 14.59 0.21 -8.25
CA TYR A 712 15.85 0.56 -7.57
C TYR A 712 15.58 1.25 -6.22
N ASP A 713 16.32 0.87 -5.19
CA ASP A 713 16.26 1.48 -3.86
C ASP A 713 17.54 2.29 -3.57
N PRO A 714 17.48 3.64 -3.58
CA PRO A 714 18.65 4.48 -3.35
C PRO A 714 19.14 4.44 -1.89
N THR A 715 18.33 3.98 -0.94
CA THR A 715 18.71 3.87 0.47
C THR A 715 19.71 2.74 0.67
N THR A 716 19.52 1.62 -0.02
CA THR A 716 20.33 0.40 0.11
C THR A 716 21.34 0.25 -1.04
N GLY A 717 21.06 0.84 -2.20
CA GLY A 717 21.83 0.59 -3.43
C GLY A 717 21.47 -0.73 -4.11
N GLY A 718 20.45 -1.45 -3.62
CA GLY A 718 19.95 -2.67 -4.25
C GLY A 718 18.80 -2.43 -5.22
N CYS A 719 18.43 -3.46 -5.96
CA CYS A 719 17.29 -3.45 -6.87
C CYS A 719 16.34 -4.58 -6.51
N ARG A 720 15.05 -4.27 -6.53
CA ARG A 720 13.96 -5.20 -6.27
C ARG A 720 13.84 -6.24 -7.39
N ASP A 721 13.48 -7.47 -7.04
CA ASP A 721 13.48 -8.62 -7.95
C ASP A 721 12.47 -8.56 -9.10
N GLY A 722 11.49 -7.65 -9.00
CA GLY A 722 10.55 -7.44 -10.07
C GLY A 722 9.39 -6.54 -9.71
N LEU A 723 8.49 -6.37 -10.68
CA LEU A 723 7.24 -5.66 -10.52
C LEU A 723 6.08 -6.66 -10.67
N HIS A 724 5.29 -6.83 -9.61
CA HIS A 724 4.02 -7.56 -9.65
C HIS A 724 2.89 -6.64 -10.10
N GLN A 725 1.69 -7.18 -10.26
CA GLN A 725 0.51 -6.42 -10.71
C GLN A 725 0.11 -5.28 -9.76
N ASP A 726 0.38 -5.37 -8.46
CA ASP A 726 -0.07 -4.38 -7.47
C ASP A 726 1.03 -3.86 -6.53
N ARG A 727 2.26 -4.35 -6.67
CA ARG A 727 3.42 -3.93 -5.86
C ARG A 727 4.75 -4.34 -6.52
N PRO A 728 5.87 -3.69 -6.18
CA PRO A 728 7.20 -4.26 -6.37
C PRO A 728 7.39 -5.52 -5.53
N ASN A 729 8.24 -6.45 -5.99
CA ASN A 729 8.78 -7.49 -5.13
C ASN A 729 9.75 -6.82 -4.14
N GLU A 730 9.57 -7.00 -2.83
CA GLU A 730 10.41 -6.31 -1.84
C GLU A 730 11.79 -6.95 -1.66
N ASN A 731 12.01 -8.17 -2.17
CA ASN A 731 13.31 -8.82 -2.17
C ASN A 731 14.28 -8.13 -3.14
N GLN A 732 15.55 -8.03 -2.74
CA GLN A 732 16.64 -7.45 -3.53
C GLN A 732 17.74 -8.50 -3.76
N GLY A 733 17.53 -9.42 -4.69
CA GLY A 733 18.48 -10.47 -5.04
C GLY A 733 19.71 -9.98 -5.82
N ALA A 734 20.63 -10.89 -6.09
CA ALA A 734 21.83 -10.60 -6.87
C ALA A 734 21.50 -10.25 -8.32
N GLU A 735 20.67 -11.06 -8.99
CA GLU A 735 20.31 -10.86 -10.40
C GLU A 735 19.78 -9.44 -10.65
N SER A 736 18.82 -9.00 -9.83
CA SER A 736 18.16 -7.71 -9.95
C SER A 736 19.11 -6.55 -9.67
N THR A 737 19.88 -6.65 -8.58
CA THR A 737 20.87 -5.64 -8.19
C THR A 737 21.94 -5.47 -9.25
N LEU A 738 22.47 -6.58 -9.77
CA LEU A 738 23.48 -6.58 -10.82
C LEU A 738 22.93 -6.08 -12.16
N ALA A 739 21.67 -6.42 -12.50
CA ALA A 739 21.01 -5.92 -13.69
C ALA A 739 20.90 -4.39 -13.68
N PHE A 740 20.50 -3.80 -12.56
CA PHE A 740 20.47 -2.35 -12.39
C PHE A 740 21.88 -1.74 -12.52
N LEU A 741 22.85 -2.26 -11.77
CA LEU A 741 24.22 -1.74 -11.77
C LEU A 741 24.85 -1.82 -13.16
N GLN A 742 24.73 -2.95 -13.86
CA GLN A 742 25.23 -3.11 -15.22
C GLN A 742 24.60 -2.08 -16.16
N SER A 743 23.28 -1.90 -16.10
CA SER A 743 22.57 -0.91 -16.93
C SER A 743 23.08 0.51 -16.69
N LEU A 744 23.30 0.88 -15.42
CA LEU A 744 23.80 2.19 -15.04
C LEU A 744 25.23 2.43 -15.54
N LEU A 745 26.11 1.44 -15.36
CA LEU A 745 27.53 1.52 -15.74
C LEU A 745 27.69 1.61 -17.26
N GLU A 746 26.95 0.79 -18.02
CA GLU A 746 26.98 0.82 -19.49
C GLU A 746 26.51 2.18 -20.05
N LEU A 747 25.47 2.77 -19.46
CA LEU A 747 25.00 4.11 -19.85
C LEU A 747 26.05 5.20 -19.54
N GLN A 748 26.69 5.14 -18.37
CA GLN A 748 27.74 6.09 -18.01
C GLN A 748 28.98 5.96 -18.91
N LEU A 749 29.39 4.74 -19.23
CA LEU A 749 30.48 4.47 -20.18
C LEU A 749 30.16 5.01 -21.57
N ALA A 750 28.95 4.74 -22.09
CA ALA A 750 28.52 5.23 -23.40
C ALA A 750 28.47 6.78 -23.46
N GLU A 751 28.06 7.45 -22.38
CA GLU A 751 28.12 8.91 -22.31
C GLU A 751 29.54 9.45 -22.24
N TYR A 752 30.43 8.77 -21.53
CA TYR A 752 31.85 9.13 -21.47
C TYR A 752 32.49 9.06 -22.86
N GLU A 753 32.32 7.93 -23.57
CA GLU A 753 32.78 7.72 -24.96
C GLU A 753 32.28 8.82 -25.90
N MET A 754 30.98 9.14 -25.84
CA MET A 754 30.38 10.16 -26.71
C MET A 754 30.85 11.59 -26.41
N ASN A 755 31.29 11.87 -25.18
CA ASN A 755 31.82 13.16 -24.79
C ASN A 755 33.31 13.30 -25.14
N THR A 756 34.08 12.20 -25.08
CA THR A 756 35.48 12.18 -25.54
C THR A 756 35.57 12.32 -27.06
N ASP A 757 34.71 11.62 -27.83
CA ASP A 757 34.67 11.73 -29.30
C ASP A 757 34.33 13.16 -29.78
N LYS A 758 33.54 13.91 -29.01
CA LYS A 758 33.24 15.33 -29.30
C LYS A 758 34.40 16.27 -28.96
N ALA A 759 35.23 15.91 -27.99
CA ALA A 759 36.42 16.69 -27.64
C ALA A 759 37.51 16.53 -28.71
N ASP A 760 37.76 15.30 -29.16
CA ASP A 760 38.77 14.99 -30.17
C ASP A 760 38.40 15.56 -31.56
N ASN A 761 37.12 15.54 -31.95
CA ASN A 761 36.65 16.16 -33.21
C ASN A 761 36.73 17.72 -33.20
N ASN A 762 36.74 18.36 -32.02
CA ASN A 762 36.93 19.80 -31.91
C ASN A 762 38.41 20.22 -31.97
N GLU A 763 39.35 19.32 -31.64
CA GLU A 763 40.79 19.60 -31.81
C GLU A 763 41.22 19.46 -33.28
N GLU A 764 40.72 18.47 -34.04
CA GLU A 764 41.06 18.31 -35.47
C GLU A 764 40.57 19.47 -36.37
N THR A 765 39.53 20.22 -35.97
CA THR A 765 39.03 21.38 -36.73
C THR A 765 39.85 22.67 -36.49
N THR A 766 40.79 22.67 -35.54
CA THR A 766 41.63 23.85 -35.22
C THR A 766 43.01 23.86 -35.87
N HIS A 767 43.38 22.83 -36.65
CA HIS A 767 44.68 22.75 -37.34
C HIS A 767 44.64 23.01 -38.86
N SER A 768 43.63 23.75 -39.37
CA SER A 768 43.59 24.16 -40.78
C SER A 768 43.31 25.66 -40.99
N THR A 769 44.03 26.54 -40.30
CA THR A 769 44.27 27.92 -40.78
C THR A 769 45.53 28.50 -40.15
N ALA A 770 46.68 28.38 -40.81
CA ALA A 770 47.84 29.21 -40.54
C ALA A 770 47.84 30.39 -41.53
N PRO A 771 47.72 31.66 -41.08
CA PRO A 771 47.90 32.82 -41.95
C PRO A 771 49.38 33.20 -42.08
N ALA A 772 49.75 33.55 -43.31
CA ALA A 772 51.06 34.00 -43.71
C ALA A 772 51.51 35.27 -42.95
N VAL A 773 52.74 35.26 -42.44
CA VAL A 773 53.40 36.41 -41.82
C VAL A 773 53.98 37.31 -42.91
N GLN A 774 53.41 38.52 -43.07
CA GLN A 774 54.02 39.60 -43.82
C GLN A 774 55.10 40.29 -42.97
N VAL A 775 56.31 40.34 -43.53
CA VAL A 775 57.46 41.09 -43.03
C VAL A 775 57.32 42.56 -43.45
N GLN A 776 57.44 43.49 -42.50
CA GLN A 776 57.81 44.89 -42.79
C GLN A 776 59.17 45.22 -42.15
N PRO A 777 60.01 46.04 -42.81
CA PRO A 777 61.40 46.24 -42.41
C PRO A 777 61.55 47.43 -41.46
N ASN A 778 62.44 47.31 -40.47
CA ASN A 778 63.00 48.45 -39.77
C ASN A 778 64.44 48.68 -40.22
N SER A 779 64.71 49.94 -40.57
CA SER A 779 65.99 50.63 -40.39
C SER A 779 66.50 50.55 -38.96
#